data_AF-A0A2A7A3U8-F1
#
_entry.id   AF-A0A2A7A3U8-F1
#
_cell.length_a   1.000
_cell.length_b   1.000
_cell.length_c   1.000
_cell.angle_alpha   90.00
_cell.angle_beta   90.00
_cell.angle_gamma   90.00
#
_symmetry.space_group_name_H-M   'P 1'
#
loop_
_entity.id
_entity.type
_entity.pdbx_description
1 polymer ?
#
loop_
_entity_poly.entity_id
_entity_poly.type
_entity_poly.pdbx_seq_one_letter_code
_entity_poly.pdbx_strand_id
1 'polypeptide(L)'
;MIQSDRYLTDKEKEHRAAVQEAERQLPMLDGDAAAEYNALKEQYPNTLIGFELGGYFLFYDKDAITVKEVFRSNLLSQENALGKVKVTGFLRREWVAKSQKLWAEGNSIYLAGQGGDGTHHQTKYLREEDYLPIGIIVKLDGRDFRVDHVNFMFKSVSLQDMDLTNSGQPIFRVERLPNIRELYEQQQDEIIDVSPEKAVDYKVGDEVVVDLPTRTIEGKIGYVGETDVRIDTSAHGQSWDNEVLNKQQFEDGLRRDEPTPDEELDKLPISVEVNGEWQTFPDAVAADEALNAEPMPEAAGNFHITDDNLGVGGPKQKFARNIEAIQTLRTLEQEHRGATAEEQQVLSQYVGWGGLADVFDPNKENWSAEYTQLKGLLTEEEYAAARASTLNAHYTSPVVIRAIYDAVEKMGFQSGNILEPSLGIGNFFGMLPSGMADSRLYGVELDSITGRIAQKLYPQADITVAGFETTDRRDFYDLAVGNVPFGQYKVNDKAYNKLGFSIHNYFFAKTIDQIRPGGVIAFVTSRFTMDSKDSSARKYMAERADLLGAIRLPNNAFKANASTEVVSDILFLQKRDRPADIEPAWVQLGQTEDGFNINQYFVDHPEMVLGNLELESTQYGHDLTVAPIEDANLADQLTEAVQHIEGQYTAVEIAAPDVADAEVQRKTLPADPTVKNFSYTVVDGEIYYRENSIMTQIELSDNAKGRVAGMVELRQIVNELIDQQLNDFPDEDIKASQAKLNYAYDAFTAKYGLINDKKNARLFDDDSSYYLLCSLENLDENKNLKSKADMFTKRTIRPERIVTSVDTPSEALAVSIGEHGKVDLPYIADLLGTPGNYERITTELSGVIFKEPAADADDPEAGWQTADEYLS
;
A
#
# COMPACT_ATOMS: atom_id res chain seq x y z
N MET A 1 55.79 20.01 -21.09
CA MET A 1 56.54 21.29 -21.10
C MET A 1 55.70 22.38 -21.77
N ILE A 2 54.84 23.04 -21.01
CA ILE A 2 54.33 24.39 -21.25
C ILE A 2 54.43 25.07 -19.87
N GLN A 3 55.15 26.18 -19.79
CA GLN A 3 55.57 26.86 -18.56
C GLN A 3 54.37 27.51 -17.84
N SER A 4 53.97 27.02 -16.66
CA SER A 4 52.84 27.58 -15.88
C SER A 4 53.21 28.62 -14.84
N ASP A 5 54.49 28.84 -14.54
CA ASP A 5 54.89 29.57 -13.31
C ASP A 5 55.14 31.08 -13.52
N ARG A 6 54.62 31.64 -14.60
CA ARG A 6 54.83 33.05 -14.96
C ARG A 6 53.88 34.03 -14.25
N TYR A 7 52.89 33.54 -13.51
CA TYR A 7 51.87 34.36 -12.83
C TYR A 7 51.70 34.09 -11.34
N LEU A 8 52.56 33.28 -10.71
CA LEU A 8 52.51 33.05 -9.27
C LEU A 8 53.41 34.07 -8.55
N THR A 9 52.86 34.76 -7.56
CA THR A 9 53.59 35.62 -6.63
C THR A 9 54.59 34.81 -5.80
N ASP A 10 55.61 35.44 -5.24
CA ASP A 10 56.64 34.74 -4.45
C ASP A 10 56.04 34.00 -3.24
N LYS A 11 54.98 34.54 -2.63
CA LYS A 11 54.18 33.85 -1.59
C LYS A 11 53.46 32.61 -2.09
N GLU A 12 52.88 32.65 -3.29
CA GLU A 12 52.18 31.49 -3.88
C GLU A 12 53.16 30.41 -4.33
N LYS A 13 54.39 30.78 -4.75
CA LYS A 13 55.46 29.83 -5.05
C LYS A 13 56.00 29.16 -3.78
N GLU A 14 56.19 29.91 -2.70
CA GLU A 14 56.56 29.34 -1.39
C GLU A 14 55.46 28.44 -0.83
N HIS A 15 54.19 28.84 -0.93
CA HIS A 15 53.07 28.00 -0.50
C HIS A 15 52.97 26.70 -1.31
N ARG A 16 53.13 26.78 -2.64
CA ARG A 16 53.10 25.60 -3.52
C ARG A 16 54.30 24.67 -3.29
N ALA A 17 55.48 25.23 -3.01
CA ALA A 17 56.67 24.45 -2.65
C ALA A 17 56.52 23.78 -1.28
N ALA A 18 55.95 24.48 -0.28
CA ALA A 18 55.66 23.92 1.04
C ALA A 18 54.58 22.81 0.98
N VAL A 19 53.57 22.95 0.13
CA VAL A 19 52.56 21.90 -0.11
C VAL A 19 53.19 20.69 -0.82
N GLN A 20 54.08 20.88 -1.81
CA GLN A 20 54.79 19.78 -2.47
C GLN A 20 55.81 19.07 -1.55
N GLU A 21 56.44 19.80 -0.62
CA GLU A 21 57.35 19.22 0.39
C GLU A 21 56.56 18.49 1.50
N ALA A 22 55.38 18.99 1.89
CA ALA A 22 54.47 18.34 2.84
C ALA A 22 53.78 17.09 2.26
N GLU A 23 53.41 17.11 0.98
CA GLU A 23 52.91 15.93 0.25
C GLU A 23 53.97 14.83 0.16
N ARG A 24 55.28 15.12 0.30
CA ARG A 24 56.32 14.10 0.36
C ARG A 24 56.36 13.32 1.69
N GLN A 25 55.62 13.76 2.71
CA GLN A 25 55.58 13.13 4.02
C GLN A 25 54.16 13.10 4.60
N LEU A 26 53.18 12.56 3.85
CA LEU A 26 51.90 12.17 4.48
C LEU A 26 52.19 11.15 5.61
N PRO A 27 51.54 11.28 6.77
CA PRO A 27 51.83 10.46 7.93
C PRO A 27 51.56 8.97 7.66
N MET A 28 52.36 8.11 8.29
CA MET A 28 52.30 6.66 8.10
C MET A 28 51.29 6.05 9.06
N LEU A 29 50.40 5.23 8.50
CA LEU A 29 49.42 4.47 9.26
C LEU A 29 50.10 3.30 9.98
N ASP A 30 49.98 3.25 11.30
CA ASP A 30 50.54 2.18 12.14
C ASP A 30 49.58 0.98 12.27
N GLY A 31 49.98 -0.03 13.06
CA GLY A 31 49.26 -1.30 13.15
C GLY A 31 47.87 -1.18 13.78
N ASP A 32 47.71 -0.31 14.77
CA ASP A 32 46.44 -0.15 15.49
C ASP A 32 45.47 0.70 14.64
N ALA A 33 45.96 1.79 14.05
CA ALA A 33 45.19 2.60 13.10
C ALA A 33 44.80 1.82 11.82
N ALA A 34 45.63 0.85 11.38
CA ALA A 34 45.29 -0.06 10.28
C ALA A 34 44.11 -0.96 10.60
N ALA A 35 44.02 -1.47 11.83
CA ALA A 35 42.92 -2.30 12.24
C ALA A 35 41.61 -1.49 12.26
N GLU A 36 41.64 -0.27 12.80
CA GLU A 36 40.49 0.65 12.82
C GLU A 36 40.02 1.02 11.40
N TYR A 37 40.94 1.38 10.51
CA TYR A 37 40.60 1.68 9.11
C TYR A 37 39.97 0.47 8.39
N ASN A 38 40.53 -0.73 8.57
CA ASN A 38 39.99 -1.93 7.94
C ASN A 38 38.62 -2.31 8.50
N ALA A 39 38.39 -2.15 9.79
CA ALA A 39 37.07 -2.35 10.40
C ALA A 39 36.03 -1.40 9.80
N LEU A 40 36.37 -0.11 9.64
CA LEU A 40 35.52 0.85 8.97
C LEU A 40 35.27 0.50 7.50
N LYS A 41 36.27 -0.01 6.77
CA LYS A 41 36.08 -0.47 5.38
C LYS A 41 35.24 -1.75 5.27
N GLU A 42 35.29 -2.63 6.26
CA GLU A 42 34.45 -3.82 6.32
C GLU A 42 32.99 -3.45 6.63
N GLN A 43 32.78 -2.48 7.54
CA GLN A 43 31.46 -1.95 7.87
C GLN A 43 30.86 -1.11 6.73
N TYR A 44 31.69 -0.34 6.00
CA TYR A 44 31.26 0.56 4.93
C TYR A 44 31.99 0.29 3.60
N PRO A 45 31.72 -0.85 2.93
CA PRO A 45 32.49 -1.31 1.78
C PRO A 45 32.40 -0.39 0.55
N ASN A 46 31.29 0.33 0.39
CA ASN A 46 31.00 1.23 -0.74
C ASN A 46 31.15 2.72 -0.40
N THR A 47 31.77 3.04 0.75
CA THR A 47 31.95 4.41 1.24
C THR A 47 33.42 4.83 1.16
N LEU A 48 33.67 6.09 0.78
CA LEU A 48 35.00 6.69 0.84
C LEU A 48 35.37 6.99 2.30
N ILE A 49 36.36 6.28 2.83
CA ILE A 49 36.80 6.47 4.23
C ILE A 49 37.98 7.44 4.26
N GLY A 50 37.71 8.65 4.75
CA GLY A 50 38.73 9.64 5.09
C GLY A 50 39.16 9.45 6.54
N PHE A 51 40.35 8.94 6.75
CA PHE A 51 40.86 8.62 8.09
C PHE A 51 41.83 9.71 8.55
N GLU A 52 41.54 10.38 9.65
CA GLU A 52 42.34 11.51 10.12
C GLU A 52 43.68 11.04 10.68
N LEU A 53 44.78 11.50 10.11
CA LEU A 53 46.11 11.23 10.65
C LEU A 53 47.01 12.44 10.42
N GLY A 54 47.71 12.88 11.48
CA GLY A 54 48.67 13.98 11.43
C GLY A 54 48.11 15.28 10.84
N GLY A 55 46.82 15.56 11.07
CA GLY A 55 46.13 16.75 10.59
C GLY A 55 45.59 16.67 9.15
N TYR A 56 45.55 15.48 8.57
CA TYR A 56 44.99 15.21 7.24
C TYR A 56 43.91 14.14 7.30
N PHE A 57 42.85 14.30 6.51
CA PHE A 57 42.00 13.15 6.17
C PHE A 57 42.64 12.40 5.00
N LEU A 58 43.08 11.18 5.27
CA LEU A 58 43.78 10.31 4.32
C LEU A 58 42.86 9.20 3.81
N PHE A 59 42.98 8.93 2.52
CA PHE A 59 42.26 7.87 1.82
C PHE A 59 43.28 6.88 1.25
N TYR A 60 42.94 5.60 1.26
CA TYR A 60 43.84 4.52 0.87
C TYR A 60 43.28 3.72 -0.32
N ASP A 61 44.17 3.24 -1.18
CA ASP A 61 43.93 2.42 -2.37
C ASP A 61 42.78 2.88 -3.27
N LYS A 62 41.65 2.15 -3.28
CA LYS A 62 40.51 2.43 -4.16
C LYS A 62 39.91 3.81 -3.84
N ASP A 63 39.74 4.10 -2.56
CA ASP A 63 39.20 5.39 -2.11
C ASP A 63 40.16 6.52 -2.52
N ALA A 64 41.48 6.29 -2.42
CA ALA A 64 42.49 7.25 -2.85
C ALA A 64 42.43 7.53 -4.36
N ILE A 65 42.14 6.52 -5.17
CA ILE A 65 42.00 6.67 -6.63
C ILE A 65 40.77 7.53 -6.95
N THR A 66 39.62 7.24 -6.33
CA THR A 66 38.38 8.00 -6.52
C THR A 66 38.56 9.47 -6.10
N VAL A 67 39.12 9.72 -4.92
CA VAL A 67 39.38 11.08 -4.42
C VAL A 67 40.33 11.85 -5.35
N LYS A 68 41.35 11.17 -5.89
CA LYS A 68 42.30 11.75 -6.84
C LYS A 68 41.63 12.14 -8.16
N GLU A 69 40.62 11.42 -8.63
CA GLU A 69 39.88 11.80 -9.84
C GLU A 69 39.05 13.07 -9.62
N VAL A 70 38.39 13.19 -8.47
CA VAL A 70 37.56 14.36 -8.12
C VAL A 70 38.40 15.61 -7.85
N PHE A 71 39.51 15.48 -7.13
CA PHE A 71 40.35 16.62 -6.75
C PHE A 71 41.53 16.89 -7.68
N ARG A 72 41.86 15.96 -8.58
CA ARG A 72 43.10 15.98 -9.38
C ARG A 72 44.35 16.10 -8.49
N SER A 73 44.31 15.46 -7.32
CA SER A 73 45.40 15.47 -6.34
C SER A 73 46.54 14.51 -6.74
N ASN A 74 47.66 14.62 -6.04
CA ASN A 74 48.77 13.68 -6.19
C ASN A 74 48.43 12.34 -5.49
N LEU A 75 48.78 11.23 -6.15
CA LEU A 75 48.62 9.87 -5.61
C LEU A 75 50.00 9.29 -5.26
N LEU A 76 50.25 9.14 -3.98
CA LEU A 76 51.53 8.67 -3.45
C LEU A 76 51.49 7.14 -3.27
N SER A 77 52.65 6.50 -3.31
CA SER A 77 52.78 5.10 -2.92
C SER A 77 53.49 5.05 -1.58
N GLN A 78 52.85 4.47 -0.57
CA GLN A 78 53.42 4.31 0.76
C GLN A 78 53.44 2.83 1.14
N GLU A 79 54.45 2.43 1.92
CA GLU A 79 54.53 1.12 2.54
C GLU A 79 54.27 1.32 4.03
N ASN A 80 53.09 0.91 4.49
CA ASN A 80 52.59 1.09 5.85
C ASN A 80 51.97 -0.23 6.37
N ALA A 81 51.25 -0.19 7.49
CA ALA A 81 50.66 -1.40 8.08
C ALA A 81 49.56 -2.07 7.20
N LEU A 82 49.00 -1.36 6.20
CA LEU A 82 48.12 -1.93 5.17
C LEU A 82 48.90 -2.56 4.00
N GLY A 83 50.22 -2.53 4.05
CA GLY A 83 51.10 -2.95 2.97
C GLY A 83 51.47 -1.79 2.04
N LYS A 84 51.78 -2.12 0.78
CA LYS A 84 52.17 -1.11 -0.23
C LYS A 84 50.94 -0.56 -0.94
N VAL A 85 50.40 0.54 -0.42
CA VAL A 85 49.12 1.13 -0.83
C VAL A 85 49.27 2.49 -1.51
N LYS A 86 48.24 2.91 -2.23
CA LYS A 86 48.11 4.28 -2.75
C LYS A 86 47.47 5.19 -1.72
N VAL A 87 47.97 6.42 -1.58
CA VAL A 87 47.48 7.37 -0.58
C VAL A 87 47.30 8.76 -1.19
N THR A 88 46.18 9.40 -0.85
CA THR A 88 45.93 10.83 -1.09
C THR A 88 45.08 11.38 0.05
N GLY A 89 44.91 12.70 0.15
CA GLY A 89 44.12 13.31 1.21
C GLY A 89 44.05 14.82 1.11
N PHE A 90 43.44 15.44 2.11
CA PHE A 90 43.36 16.89 2.26
C PHE A 90 43.50 17.27 3.74
N LEU A 91 43.79 18.55 4.02
CA LEU A 91 43.98 19.01 5.40
C LEU A 91 42.68 18.92 6.18
N ARG A 92 42.75 18.58 7.48
CA ARG A 92 41.58 18.50 8.37
C ARG A 92 40.70 19.74 8.25
N ARG A 93 41.27 20.94 8.26
CA ARG A 93 40.52 22.22 8.13
C ARG A 93 39.75 22.42 6.83
N GLU A 94 40.04 21.63 5.79
CA GLU A 94 39.36 21.72 4.49
C GLU A 94 38.19 20.74 4.38
N TRP A 95 37.91 19.98 5.44
CA TRP A 95 37.01 18.85 5.41
C TRP A 95 35.62 19.20 4.88
N VAL A 96 35.09 20.36 5.25
CA VAL A 96 33.80 20.91 4.80
C VAL A 96 33.70 20.98 3.28
N ALA A 97 34.56 21.79 2.66
CA ALA A 97 34.51 22.06 1.24
C ALA A 97 34.90 20.82 0.41
N LYS A 98 35.77 19.96 0.95
CA LYS A 98 36.23 18.75 0.28
C LYS A 98 35.17 17.66 0.33
N SER A 99 34.51 17.44 1.47
CA SER A 99 33.46 16.43 1.61
C SER A 99 32.25 16.78 0.74
N GLN A 100 31.78 18.04 0.75
CA GLN A 100 30.71 18.50 -0.13
C GLN A 100 31.01 18.24 -1.61
N LYS A 101 32.26 18.49 -2.04
CA LYS A 101 32.65 18.27 -3.43
C LYS A 101 32.70 16.79 -3.81
N LEU A 102 33.14 15.91 -2.91
CA LEU A 102 33.08 14.46 -3.13
C LEU A 102 31.62 13.97 -3.18
N TRP A 103 30.75 14.55 -2.36
CA TRP A 103 29.34 14.16 -2.21
C TRP A 103 28.54 14.54 -3.46
N ALA A 104 28.79 15.73 -4.00
CA ALA A 104 28.23 16.19 -5.28
C ALA A 104 28.64 15.34 -6.51
N GLU A 105 29.66 14.50 -6.37
CA GLU A 105 30.07 13.52 -7.38
C GLU A 105 29.37 12.15 -7.21
N GLY A 106 28.44 12.02 -6.27
CA GLY A 106 27.69 10.78 -6.01
C GLY A 106 28.46 9.79 -5.14
N ASN A 107 29.31 10.27 -4.24
CA ASN A 107 30.06 9.40 -3.34
C ASN A 107 29.50 9.48 -1.92
N SER A 108 29.29 8.34 -1.27
CA SER A 108 29.17 8.26 0.18
C SER A 108 30.54 8.49 0.83
N ILE A 109 30.60 9.31 1.88
CA ILE A 109 31.85 9.73 2.53
C ILE A 109 31.73 9.60 4.04
N TYR A 110 32.66 8.89 4.65
CA TYR A 110 32.80 8.80 6.10
C TYR A 110 34.15 9.39 6.51
N LEU A 111 34.14 10.40 7.36
CA LEU A 111 35.33 11.03 7.92
C LEU A 111 35.50 10.57 9.37
N ALA A 112 36.57 9.84 9.64
CA ALA A 112 36.95 9.37 10.96
C ALA A 112 37.99 10.31 11.56
N GLY A 113 37.58 11.20 12.47
CA GLY A 113 38.45 12.19 13.10
C GLY A 113 39.17 11.64 14.31
N GLN A 114 40.39 12.11 14.54
CA GLN A 114 41.23 11.66 15.65
C GLN A 114 40.91 12.46 16.92
N GLY A 115 40.55 11.75 17.98
CA GLY A 115 40.32 12.27 19.32
C GLY A 115 41.62 12.54 20.10
N GLY A 116 41.51 13.26 21.21
CA GLY A 116 42.66 13.62 22.05
C GLY A 116 43.35 12.45 22.75
N ASP A 117 42.70 11.28 22.79
CA ASP A 117 43.21 10.01 23.33
C ASP A 117 43.85 9.11 22.26
N GLY A 118 43.84 9.53 20.99
CA GLY A 118 44.39 8.79 19.85
C GLY A 118 43.40 7.90 19.12
N THR A 119 42.16 7.75 19.60
CA THR A 119 41.10 6.96 18.96
C THR A 119 40.37 7.74 17.86
N HIS A 120 39.78 7.05 16.88
CA HIS A 120 38.99 7.70 15.83
C HIS A 120 37.50 7.62 16.09
N HIS A 121 36.82 8.75 15.95
CA HIS A 121 35.36 8.87 16.05
C HIS A 121 34.79 9.36 14.71
N GLN A 122 33.50 9.10 14.49
CA GLN A 122 32.81 9.65 13.33
C GLN A 122 32.77 11.18 13.44
N THR A 123 33.50 11.87 12.56
CA THR A 123 33.40 13.34 12.42
C THR A 123 32.26 13.71 11.48
N LYS A 124 32.09 12.97 10.38
CA LYS A 124 30.96 13.17 9.47
C LYS A 124 30.69 11.92 8.67
N TYR A 125 29.42 11.64 8.39
CA TYR A 125 29.00 10.65 7.42
C TYR A 125 27.98 11.28 6.46
N LEU A 126 28.29 11.27 5.17
CA LEU A 126 27.45 11.79 4.09
C LEU A 126 27.10 10.62 3.15
N ARG A 127 25.83 10.22 3.04
CA ARG A 127 25.43 9.15 2.12
C ARG A 127 25.01 9.72 0.78
N GLU A 128 25.33 9.04 -0.31
CA GLU A 128 24.92 9.44 -1.67
C GLU A 128 23.41 9.77 -1.76
N GLU A 129 22.56 8.95 -1.14
CA GLU A 129 21.10 9.10 -1.11
C GLU A 129 20.62 10.37 -0.40
N ASP A 130 21.40 10.89 0.55
CA ASP A 130 21.07 12.10 1.31
C ASP A 130 21.39 13.39 0.52
N TYR A 131 22.14 13.31 -0.59
CA TYR A 131 22.54 14.50 -1.37
C TYR A 131 21.32 15.19 -2.01
N LEU A 132 20.35 14.42 -2.46
CA LEU A 132 19.04 14.91 -2.86
C LEU A 132 18.03 13.76 -2.71
N PRO A 133 17.31 13.68 -1.58
CA PRO A 133 16.46 12.53 -1.26
C PRO A 133 15.35 12.29 -2.29
N ILE A 134 15.17 11.04 -2.70
CA ILE A 134 14.03 10.64 -3.54
C ILE A 134 12.74 10.80 -2.73
N GLY A 135 11.70 11.33 -3.36
CA GLY A 135 10.40 11.58 -2.75
C GLY A 135 10.22 12.97 -2.17
N ILE A 136 11.29 13.77 -2.02
CA ILE A 136 11.18 15.16 -1.53
C ILE A 136 10.43 16.03 -2.54
N ILE A 137 9.63 16.99 -2.06
CA ILE A 137 8.95 17.98 -2.89
C ILE A 137 9.81 19.23 -3.03
N VAL A 138 10.08 19.63 -4.27
CA VAL A 138 10.75 20.89 -4.62
C VAL A 138 9.80 21.79 -5.39
N LYS A 139 9.82 23.09 -5.09
CA LYS A 139 9.02 24.08 -5.83
C LYS A 139 9.78 24.56 -7.04
N LEU A 140 9.20 24.34 -8.22
CA LEU A 140 9.77 24.77 -9.49
C LEU A 140 8.68 25.46 -10.32
N ASP A 141 8.95 26.68 -10.78
CA ASP A 141 8.00 27.48 -11.56
C ASP A 141 6.62 27.68 -10.88
N GLY A 142 6.60 27.72 -9.54
CA GLY A 142 5.38 27.89 -8.74
C GLY A 142 4.51 26.64 -8.59
N ARG A 143 5.04 25.46 -8.96
CA ARG A 143 4.37 24.15 -8.83
C ARG A 143 5.20 23.19 -8.00
N ASP A 144 4.51 22.20 -7.42
CA ASP A 144 5.13 21.19 -6.56
C ASP A 144 5.58 19.99 -7.40
N PHE A 145 6.88 19.67 -7.31
CA PHE A 145 7.48 18.53 -8.00
C PHE A 145 8.11 17.57 -7.01
N ARG A 146 7.81 16.28 -7.13
CA ARG A 146 8.45 15.23 -6.35
C ARG A 146 9.71 14.75 -7.06
N VAL A 147 10.83 14.66 -6.33
CA VAL A 147 12.05 14.01 -6.83
C VAL A 147 11.78 12.52 -7.03
N ASP A 148 11.84 12.06 -8.28
CA ASP A 148 11.58 10.66 -8.65
C ASP A 148 12.89 9.87 -8.73
N HIS A 149 13.91 10.44 -9.37
CA HIS A 149 15.21 9.77 -9.55
C HIS A 149 16.35 10.77 -9.69
N VAL A 150 17.52 10.45 -9.09
CA VAL A 150 18.74 11.26 -9.18
C VAL A 150 19.82 10.49 -9.93
N ASN A 151 20.37 11.09 -10.99
CA ASN A 151 21.44 10.50 -11.78
C ASN A 151 22.72 11.33 -11.69
N PHE A 152 23.66 10.88 -10.85
CA PHE A 152 24.95 11.55 -10.63
C PHE A 152 25.90 11.47 -11.84
N MET A 153 25.76 10.42 -12.66
CA MET A 153 26.56 10.25 -13.88
C MET A 153 26.21 11.29 -14.95
N PHE A 154 24.92 11.59 -15.14
CA PHE A 154 24.44 12.58 -16.11
C PHE A 154 24.14 13.96 -15.49
N LYS A 155 24.35 14.12 -14.18
CA LYS A 155 24.04 15.33 -13.39
C LYS A 155 22.60 15.81 -13.61
N SER A 156 21.66 14.87 -13.60
CA SER A 156 20.24 15.12 -13.89
C SER A 156 19.32 14.52 -12.83
N VAL A 157 18.15 15.12 -12.65
CA VAL A 157 17.09 14.70 -11.71
C VAL A 157 15.79 14.55 -12.47
N SER A 158 15.12 13.41 -12.33
CA SER A 158 13.74 13.24 -12.77
C SER A 158 12.79 13.73 -11.69
N LEU A 159 11.81 14.53 -12.08
CA LEU A 159 10.83 15.19 -11.24
C LEU A 159 9.42 14.81 -11.72
N GLN A 160 8.55 14.44 -10.81
CA GLN A 160 7.15 14.15 -11.07
C GLN A 160 6.28 15.34 -10.67
N ASP A 161 5.42 15.81 -11.58
CA ASP A 161 4.51 16.95 -11.35
C ASP A 161 3.34 16.54 -10.43
N MET A 162 3.30 17.07 -9.20
CA MET A 162 2.29 16.66 -8.21
C MET A 162 0.92 17.26 -8.49
N ASP A 163 0.85 18.46 -9.08
CA ASP A 163 -0.41 19.13 -9.41
C ASP A 163 -1.18 18.39 -10.50
N LEU A 164 -0.46 17.77 -11.45
CA LEU A 164 -1.04 16.98 -12.54
C LEU A 164 -1.22 15.50 -12.21
N THR A 165 -0.78 15.04 -11.03
CA THR A 165 -1.01 13.65 -10.61
C THR A 165 -2.48 13.41 -10.24
N ASN A 166 -3.20 14.45 -9.80
CA ASN A 166 -4.64 14.41 -9.50
C ASN A 166 -5.56 14.24 -10.72
N SER A 167 -5.03 14.32 -11.95
CA SER A 167 -5.77 14.13 -13.21
C SER A 167 -5.51 12.79 -13.89
N GLY A 168 -4.80 11.85 -13.24
CA GLY A 168 -4.72 10.45 -13.67
C GLY A 168 -3.60 10.10 -14.65
N GLN A 169 -2.67 11.02 -14.97
CA GLN A 169 -1.44 10.73 -15.71
C GLN A 169 -0.25 11.51 -15.13
N PRO A 170 0.73 10.86 -14.47
CA PRO A 170 1.89 11.57 -13.94
C PRO A 170 2.80 12.04 -15.07
N ILE A 171 3.07 13.34 -15.13
CA ILE A 171 4.03 13.94 -16.06
C ILE A 171 5.39 14.03 -15.39
N PHE A 172 6.42 13.49 -16.07
CA PHE A 172 7.81 13.55 -15.61
C PHE A 172 8.59 14.61 -16.40
N ARG A 173 9.43 15.36 -15.68
CA ARG A 173 10.35 16.36 -16.20
C ARG A 173 11.77 15.99 -15.77
N VAL A 174 12.77 16.31 -16.58
CA VAL A 174 14.18 16.11 -16.22
C VAL A 174 14.88 17.46 -16.10
N GLU A 175 15.52 17.70 -14.97
CA GLU A 175 16.25 18.93 -14.65
C GLU A 175 17.71 18.65 -14.27
N ARG A 176 18.53 19.70 -14.18
CA ARG A 176 19.93 19.57 -13.76
C ARG A 176 20.04 19.43 -12.24
N LEU A 177 20.81 18.45 -11.78
CA LEU A 177 21.02 18.16 -10.35
C LEU A 177 21.49 19.39 -9.54
N PRO A 178 22.49 20.18 -9.98
CA PRO A 178 22.90 21.36 -9.21
C PRO A 178 21.77 22.39 -9.00
N ASN A 179 20.88 22.56 -9.98
CA ASN A 179 19.79 23.53 -9.88
C ASN A 179 18.73 23.06 -8.88
N ILE A 180 18.39 21.77 -8.91
CA ILE A 180 17.40 21.21 -8.00
C ILE A 180 17.95 21.13 -6.58
N ARG A 181 19.26 20.86 -6.44
CA ARG A 181 19.94 20.91 -5.14
C ARG A 181 19.91 22.32 -4.55
N GLU A 182 20.19 23.36 -5.34
CA GLU A 182 20.12 24.74 -4.89
C GLU A 182 18.71 25.13 -4.43
N LEU A 183 17.67 24.72 -5.16
CA LEU A 183 16.27 24.93 -4.74
C LEU A 183 15.94 24.20 -3.45
N TYR A 184 16.41 22.95 -3.31
CA TYR A 184 16.23 22.18 -2.10
C TYR A 184 16.91 22.84 -0.89
N GLU A 185 18.14 23.34 -1.06
CA GLU A 185 18.87 24.06 0.00
C GLU A 185 18.17 25.36 0.39
N GLN A 186 17.73 26.17 -0.58
CA GLN A 186 16.97 27.40 -0.31
C GLN A 186 15.68 27.13 0.47
N GLN A 187 14.98 26.04 0.15
CA GLN A 187 13.77 25.64 0.89
C GLN A 187 14.09 25.19 2.32
N GLN A 188 15.21 24.52 2.55
CA GLN A 188 15.64 24.16 3.90
C GLN A 188 16.04 25.41 4.70
N ASP A 189 16.76 26.34 4.09
CA ASP A 189 17.11 27.62 4.73
C ASP A 189 15.84 28.42 5.09
N GLU A 190 14.85 28.47 4.21
CA GLU A 190 13.54 29.11 4.49
C GLU A 190 12.76 28.41 5.62
N ILE A 191 12.88 27.09 5.77
CA ILE A 191 12.26 26.32 6.86
C ILE A 191 12.97 26.58 8.21
N ILE A 192 14.29 26.80 8.18
CA ILE A 192 15.09 27.14 9.37
C ILE A 192 14.84 28.59 9.80
N ASP A 193 14.58 29.50 8.85
CA ASP A 193 14.30 30.93 9.07
C ASP A 193 12.87 31.22 9.58
N VAL A 194 12.04 30.19 9.81
CA VAL A 194 10.70 30.33 10.45
C VAL A 194 10.75 30.28 11.98
N SER A 195 11.94 30.19 12.58
CA SER A 195 12.13 30.68 13.95
C SER A 195 12.16 32.20 13.87
N PRO A 196 11.28 32.94 14.58
CA PRO A 196 11.21 34.38 14.42
C PRO A 196 12.58 34.99 14.68
N GLU A 197 13.08 35.81 13.75
CA GLU A 197 14.16 36.76 14.02
C GLU A 197 13.93 37.30 15.43
N LYS A 198 14.82 36.96 16.35
CA LYS A 198 14.71 37.35 17.75
C LYS A 198 14.88 38.87 17.76
N ALA A 199 13.76 39.60 17.67
CA ALA A 199 13.73 40.99 18.04
C ALA A 199 14.24 41.02 19.48
N VAL A 200 15.46 41.54 19.67
CA VAL A 200 16.11 41.56 20.97
C VAL A 200 15.31 42.52 21.84
N ASP A 201 14.31 41.99 22.55
CA ASP A 201 13.49 42.76 23.49
C ASP A 201 14.22 42.76 24.83
N TYR A 202 14.61 43.95 25.28
CA TYR A 202 15.31 44.17 26.54
C TYR A 202 14.79 45.44 27.20
N LYS A 203 14.67 45.42 28.52
CA LYS A 203 14.18 46.54 29.32
C LYS A 203 15.09 46.81 30.51
N VAL A 204 14.93 48.00 31.09
CA VAL A 204 15.58 48.36 32.34
C VAL A 204 15.18 47.35 33.42
N GLY A 205 16.18 46.71 34.01
CA GLY A 205 16.03 45.68 35.02
C GLY A 205 16.31 44.25 34.56
N ASP A 206 16.59 44.01 33.28
CA ASP A 206 16.98 42.67 32.80
C ASP A 206 18.46 42.39 33.14
N GLU A 207 18.78 41.11 33.43
CA GLU A 207 20.16 40.65 33.53
C GLU A 207 20.67 40.26 32.14
N VAL A 208 21.86 40.73 31.79
CA VAL A 208 22.46 40.55 30.46
C VAL A 208 23.94 40.21 30.56
N VAL A 209 24.38 39.34 29.66
CA VAL A 209 25.78 39.08 29.33
C VAL A 209 26.00 39.56 27.90
N VAL A 210 26.92 40.50 27.70
CA VAL A 210 27.20 41.12 26.40
C VAL A 210 28.65 40.83 26.03
N ASP A 211 28.84 40.04 24.98
CA ASP A 211 30.14 39.69 24.46
C ASP A 211 30.60 40.67 23.39
N LEU A 212 31.61 41.47 23.72
CA LEU A 212 32.28 42.37 22.79
C LEU A 212 33.59 41.72 22.32
N PRO A 213 34.11 42.08 21.13
CA PRO A 213 35.35 41.51 20.59
C PRO A 213 36.57 41.58 21.52
N THR A 214 36.55 42.46 22.51
CA THR A 214 37.68 42.73 23.41
C THR A 214 37.41 42.34 24.87
N ARG A 215 36.16 42.07 25.26
CA ARG A 215 35.76 41.71 26.64
C ARG A 215 34.28 41.29 26.72
N THR A 216 33.94 40.57 27.78
CA THR A 216 32.56 40.24 28.19
C THR A 216 32.09 41.18 29.30
N ILE A 217 30.84 41.64 29.23
CA ILE A 217 30.22 42.49 30.26
C ILE A 217 28.97 41.79 30.79
N GLU A 218 28.96 41.50 32.09
CA GLU A 218 27.82 40.89 32.77
C GLU A 218 27.24 41.87 33.81
N GLY A 219 25.92 42.03 33.82
CA GLY A 219 25.25 42.87 34.80
C GLY A 219 23.78 43.13 34.48
N LYS A 220 23.19 44.10 35.20
CA LYS A 220 21.76 44.42 35.08
C LYS A 220 21.57 45.73 34.30
N ILE A 221 20.63 45.78 33.37
CA ILE A 221 20.35 47.00 32.61
C ILE A 221 19.79 48.07 33.54
N GLY A 222 20.56 49.12 33.81
CA GLY A 222 20.17 50.25 34.66
C GLY A 222 19.45 51.36 33.89
N TYR A 223 19.68 51.46 32.58
CA TYR A 223 19.08 52.48 31.72
C TYR A 223 19.15 52.09 30.23
N VAL A 224 18.10 52.43 29.47
CA VAL A 224 18.05 52.32 28.00
C VAL A 224 17.68 53.69 27.44
N GLY A 225 18.61 54.31 26.72
CA GLY A 225 18.43 55.56 26.01
C GLY A 225 18.18 55.36 24.51
N GLU A 226 18.04 56.45 23.77
CA GLU A 226 17.85 56.39 22.31
C GLU A 226 19.12 55.89 21.58
N THR A 227 20.32 56.15 22.12
CA THR A 227 21.59 55.82 21.48
C THR A 227 22.56 55.02 22.35
N ASP A 228 22.23 54.81 23.63
CA ASP A 228 23.09 54.15 24.60
C ASP A 228 22.31 53.25 25.58
N VAL A 229 22.98 52.23 26.10
CA VAL A 229 22.47 51.31 27.12
C VAL A 229 23.49 51.25 28.26
N ARG A 230 23.02 51.42 29.50
CA ARG A 230 23.87 51.32 30.69
C ARG A 230 23.62 50.01 31.42
N ILE A 231 24.69 49.27 31.67
CA ILE A 231 24.71 48.02 32.43
C ILE A 231 25.39 48.31 33.78
N ASP A 232 24.67 48.05 34.86
CA ASP A 232 25.20 48.14 36.22
C ASP A 232 25.86 46.79 36.56
N THR A 233 27.19 46.76 36.68
CA THR A 233 28.03 45.54 36.70
C THR A 233 28.39 45.04 38.10
N SER A 234 27.79 45.61 39.15
CA SER A 234 28.11 45.25 40.54
C SER A 234 27.38 43.98 41.00
N ALA A 235 28.12 42.97 41.49
CA ALA A 235 27.57 41.69 41.94
C ALA A 235 26.70 41.75 43.24
N HIS A 236 26.69 42.87 43.97
CA HIS A 236 26.11 42.93 45.34
C HIS A 236 25.22 44.16 45.63
N GLY A 237 24.62 44.78 44.61
CA GLY A 237 23.50 45.72 44.82
C GLY A 237 23.84 47.01 45.58
N GLN A 238 25.10 47.50 45.50
CA GLN A 238 25.46 48.86 45.91
C GLN A 238 26.12 49.61 44.74
N SER A 239 25.45 50.69 44.34
CA SER A 239 25.57 51.45 43.11
C SER A 239 26.82 52.35 43.05
N TRP A 240 27.88 51.98 42.32
CA TRP A 240 28.82 52.94 41.69
C TRP A 240 29.51 52.42 40.41
N ASP A 241 29.59 51.11 40.15
CA ASP A 241 30.19 50.57 38.92
C ASP A 241 29.14 50.32 37.83
N ASN A 242 29.31 50.96 36.68
CA ASN A 242 28.47 50.81 35.50
C ASN A 242 29.30 50.92 34.23
N GLU A 243 28.83 50.28 33.16
CA GLU A 243 29.34 50.42 31.81
C GLU A 243 28.26 50.95 30.88
N VAL A 244 28.61 51.93 30.04
CA VAL A 244 27.70 52.49 29.03
C VAL A 244 28.20 52.06 27.66
N LEU A 245 27.32 51.39 26.91
CA LEU A 245 27.56 50.95 25.55
C LEU A 245 26.68 51.73 24.58
N ASN A 246 27.16 51.91 23.34
CA ASN A 246 26.29 52.35 22.26
C ASN A 246 25.20 51.28 22.05
N LYS A 247 23.96 51.70 21.86
CA LYS A 247 22.81 50.80 21.72
C LYS A 247 22.99 49.78 20.60
N GLN A 248 23.55 50.19 19.46
CA GLN A 248 23.83 49.29 18.34
C GLN A 248 24.93 48.28 18.70
N GLN A 249 25.99 48.70 19.40
CA GLN A 249 27.04 47.78 19.87
C GLN A 249 26.54 46.81 20.93
N PHE A 250 25.59 47.24 21.77
CA PHE A 250 24.93 46.40 22.76
C PHE A 250 24.04 45.34 22.09
N GLU A 251 23.21 45.74 21.13
CA GLU A 251 22.38 44.81 20.36
C GLU A 251 23.24 43.86 19.51
N ASP A 252 24.31 44.34 18.88
CA ASP A 252 25.21 43.50 18.09
C ASP A 252 26.01 42.52 18.96
N GLY A 253 26.36 42.90 20.19
CA GLY A 253 26.96 42.02 21.20
C GLY A 253 25.99 40.96 21.74
N LEU A 254 24.67 41.22 21.68
CA LEU A 254 23.63 40.24 21.99
C LEU A 254 23.28 39.33 20.79
N ARG A 255 23.58 39.76 19.55
CA ARG A 255 23.30 39.03 18.30
C ARG A 255 24.42 38.10 17.85
N ARG A 256 25.57 38.09 18.51
CA ARG A 256 26.79 37.39 18.05
C ARG A 256 26.77 35.89 18.35
N ASP A 257 25.67 35.21 18.00
CA ASP A 257 25.60 33.77 17.73
C ASP A 257 25.65 33.55 16.20
N GLU A 258 26.68 34.10 15.52
CA GLU A 258 26.96 33.69 14.14
C GLU A 258 27.83 32.43 14.18
N PRO A 259 27.34 31.29 13.63
CA PRO A 259 28.04 30.03 13.71
C PRO A 259 29.37 30.07 12.94
N THR A 260 30.39 29.43 13.50
CA THR A 260 31.62 29.10 12.79
C THR A 260 31.36 28.13 11.63
N PRO A 261 32.26 28.02 10.62
CA PRO A 261 32.09 27.05 9.53
C PRO A 261 31.98 25.57 9.96
N ASP A 262 32.40 25.25 11.19
CA ASP A 262 32.16 23.93 11.78
C ASP A 262 30.70 23.78 12.30
N GLU A 263 30.08 24.86 12.81
CA GLU A 263 28.67 24.89 13.25
C GLU A 263 27.66 24.99 12.10
N GLU A 264 28.02 25.51 10.92
CA GLU A 264 27.18 25.42 9.71
C GLU A 264 27.01 23.97 9.21
N LEU A 265 27.94 23.09 9.55
CA LEU A 265 27.88 21.66 9.22
C LEU A 265 27.18 20.81 10.25
N ASP A 266 27.13 21.27 11.50
CA ASP A 266 26.30 20.65 12.53
C ASP A 266 24.81 20.87 12.26
N LYS A 267 24.44 21.88 11.46
CA LYS A 267 23.07 22.13 10.95
C LYS A 267 22.69 21.35 9.69
N LEU A 268 23.64 20.60 9.12
CA LEU A 268 23.37 19.77 7.95
C LEU A 268 22.87 18.40 8.41
N PRO A 269 21.90 17.79 7.70
CA PRO A 269 21.34 16.51 8.09
C PRO A 269 22.43 15.46 8.32
N ILE A 270 22.36 14.77 9.45
CA ILE A 270 23.33 13.76 9.87
C ILE A 270 22.61 12.42 9.99
N SER A 271 23.12 11.44 9.25
CA SER A 271 22.62 10.06 9.30
C SER A 271 23.43 9.28 10.33
N VAL A 272 22.77 8.82 11.39
CA VAL A 272 23.36 7.94 12.43
C VAL A 272 22.57 6.64 12.53
N GLU A 273 23.25 5.54 12.85
CA GLU A 273 22.62 4.24 13.04
C GLU A 273 22.00 4.18 14.44
N VAL A 274 20.67 4.12 14.50
CA VAL A 274 19.89 4.03 15.73
C VAL A 274 19.10 2.73 15.68
N ASN A 275 19.46 1.75 16.52
CA ASN A 275 18.82 0.44 16.59
C ASN A 275 18.89 -0.41 15.30
N GLY A 276 20.02 -0.34 14.59
CA GLY A 276 20.26 -1.13 13.36
C GLY A 276 19.63 -0.53 12.10
N GLU A 277 18.96 0.62 12.20
CA GLU A 277 18.44 1.38 11.08
C GLU A 277 19.10 2.77 11.02
N TRP A 278 19.35 3.24 9.80
CA TRP A 278 19.97 4.55 9.57
C TRP A 278 18.91 5.64 9.57
N GLN A 279 18.97 6.53 10.56
CA GLN A 279 18.06 7.66 10.70
C GLN A 279 18.79 8.98 10.44
N THR A 280 18.17 9.87 9.66
CA THR A 280 18.72 11.18 9.32
C THR A 280 18.12 12.24 10.22
N PHE A 281 18.95 12.88 11.04
CA PHE A 281 18.59 13.95 11.94
C PHE A 281 18.93 15.30 11.34
N PRO A 282 18.17 16.37 11.63
CA PRO A 282 18.41 17.69 11.05
C PRO A 282 19.78 18.26 11.46
N ASP A 283 20.27 17.92 12.65
CA ASP A 283 21.53 18.38 13.19
C ASP A 283 22.21 17.35 14.12
N ALA A 284 23.44 17.65 14.53
CA ALA A 284 24.24 16.82 15.42
C ALA A 284 23.66 16.67 16.84
N VAL A 285 22.88 17.66 17.31
CA VAL A 285 22.30 17.65 18.66
C VAL A 285 21.13 16.69 18.72
N ALA A 286 20.25 16.71 17.71
CA ALA A 286 19.15 15.76 17.56
C ALA A 286 19.63 14.31 17.36
N ALA A 287 20.76 14.13 16.66
CA ALA A 287 21.40 12.82 16.51
C ALA A 287 21.95 12.29 17.86
N ASP A 288 22.56 13.15 18.68
CA ASP A 288 23.10 12.77 20.00
C ASP A 288 21.98 12.47 21.02
N GLU A 289 20.85 13.19 20.97
CA GLU A 289 19.65 12.84 21.76
C GLU A 289 19.08 11.48 21.37
N ALA A 290 19.07 11.13 20.08
CA ALA A 290 18.58 9.84 19.59
C ALA A 290 19.54 8.67 19.85
N LEU A 291 20.85 8.88 19.77
CA LEU A 291 21.88 7.88 20.08
C LEU A 291 21.95 7.54 21.57
N ASN A 292 21.59 8.48 22.44
CA ASN A 292 21.55 8.31 23.88
C ASN A 292 20.13 7.98 24.42
N ALA A 293 19.13 7.85 23.54
CA ALA A 293 17.82 7.33 23.89
C ALA A 293 17.92 5.82 24.19
N GLU A 294 17.09 5.31 25.11
CA GLU A 294 17.06 3.88 25.41
C GLU A 294 16.82 3.07 24.11
N PRO A 295 17.50 1.91 23.92
CA PRO A 295 17.45 1.17 22.66
C PRO A 295 15.99 0.85 22.29
N MET A 296 15.61 1.16 21.04
CA MET A 296 14.27 0.86 20.56
C MET A 296 14.07 -0.65 20.63
N PRO A 297 12.97 -1.09 21.25
CA PRO A 297 12.69 -2.51 21.39
C PRO A 297 12.46 -3.14 20.00
N GLU A 298 13.05 -4.33 19.80
CA GLU A 298 13.03 -5.07 18.54
C GLU A 298 11.59 -5.36 18.09
N ALA A 299 11.29 -5.05 16.82
CA ALA A 299 9.96 -5.30 16.25
C ALA A 299 9.70 -6.82 16.22
N ALA A 300 8.54 -7.24 16.73
CA ALA A 300 8.14 -8.64 16.71
C ALA A 300 7.74 -9.05 15.28
N GLY A 301 7.88 -10.34 14.96
CA GLY A 301 7.33 -10.93 13.74
C GLY A 301 5.80 -10.98 13.74
N ASN A 302 5.21 -11.82 12.88
CA ASN A 302 3.77 -12.05 12.91
C ASN A 302 3.30 -12.54 14.29
N PHE A 303 2.28 -11.87 14.85
CA PHE A 303 1.69 -12.19 16.12
C PHE A 303 1.06 -13.59 16.12
N HIS A 304 1.14 -14.31 17.24
CA HIS A 304 0.48 -15.61 17.40
C HIS A 304 -0.47 -15.58 18.60
N ILE A 305 -1.73 -15.91 18.36
CA ILE A 305 -2.77 -15.93 19.39
C ILE A 305 -2.67 -17.25 20.15
N THR A 306 -2.45 -17.16 21.45
CA THR A 306 -2.40 -18.32 22.36
C THR A 306 -3.53 -18.35 23.38
N ASP A 307 -4.30 -17.26 23.52
CA ASP A 307 -5.42 -17.18 24.46
C ASP A 307 -6.75 -17.48 23.76
N ASP A 308 -7.37 -18.61 24.11
CA ASP A 308 -8.68 -19.00 23.58
C ASP A 308 -9.84 -18.09 24.07
N ASN A 309 -9.60 -17.26 25.09
CA ASN A 309 -10.57 -16.29 25.63
C ASN A 309 -10.35 -14.87 25.11
N LEU A 310 -9.61 -14.71 23.99
CA LEU A 310 -9.34 -13.42 23.39
C LEU A 310 -10.63 -12.64 23.14
N GLY A 311 -10.68 -11.40 23.63
CA GLY A 311 -11.82 -10.51 23.50
C GLY A 311 -12.99 -10.76 24.47
N VAL A 312 -12.90 -11.73 25.39
CA VAL A 312 -13.91 -11.91 26.46
C VAL A 312 -13.80 -10.78 27.49
N GLY A 313 -14.94 -10.22 27.90
CA GLY A 313 -14.99 -9.16 28.91
C GLY A 313 -16.32 -8.40 28.93
N GLY A 314 -16.53 -7.56 29.95
CA GLY A 314 -17.70 -6.67 30.01
C GLY A 314 -17.58 -5.49 29.04
N PRO A 315 -18.69 -4.80 28.66
CA PRO A 315 -18.66 -3.71 27.68
C PRO A 315 -17.65 -2.59 27.98
N LYS A 316 -17.52 -2.18 29.25
CA LYS A 316 -16.55 -1.15 29.67
C LYS A 316 -15.10 -1.62 29.55
N GLN A 317 -14.83 -2.90 29.81
CA GLN A 317 -13.50 -3.49 29.67
C GLN A 317 -13.10 -3.59 28.20
N LYS A 318 -14.04 -4.00 27.34
CA LYS A 318 -13.86 -4.01 25.88
C LYS A 318 -13.58 -2.60 25.34
N PHE A 319 -14.34 -1.61 25.80
CA PHE A 319 -14.08 -0.21 25.48
C PHE A 319 -12.67 0.24 25.88
N ALA A 320 -12.25 -0.03 27.12
CA ALA A 320 -10.92 0.34 27.60
C ALA A 320 -9.80 -0.27 26.75
N ARG A 321 -9.91 -1.57 26.41
CA ARG A 321 -8.96 -2.26 25.52
C ARG A 321 -8.92 -1.64 24.12
N ASN A 322 -10.06 -1.28 23.55
CA ASN A 322 -10.11 -0.62 22.25
C ASN A 322 -9.39 0.73 22.27
N ILE A 323 -9.63 1.54 23.32
CA ILE A 323 -8.97 2.83 23.47
C ILE A 323 -7.46 2.66 23.62
N GLU A 324 -7.03 1.72 24.45
CA GLU A 324 -5.61 1.42 24.66
C GLU A 324 -4.94 1.00 23.34
N ALA A 325 -5.56 0.08 22.59
CA ALA A 325 -5.05 -0.35 21.28
C ALA A 325 -4.98 0.80 20.26
N ILE A 326 -5.97 1.69 20.20
CA ILE A 326 -5.95 2.87 19.31
C ILE A 326 -4.83 3.84 19.70
N GLN A 327 -4.62 4.05 21.00
CA GLN A 327 -3.54 4.89 21.50
C GLN A 327 -2.17 4.28 21.16
N THR A 328 -1.98 2.99 21.41
CA THR A 328 -0.77 2.26 21.04
C THR A 328 -0.51 2.31 19.53
N LEU A 329 -1.53 2.11 18.70
CA LEU A 329 -1.40 2.23 17.24
C LEU A 329 -0.86 3.62 16.85
N ARG A 330 -1.44 4.69 17.39
CA ARG A 330 -1.01 6.06 17.07
C ARG A 330 0.40 6.36 17.53
N THR A 331 0.81 5.85 18.69
CA THR A 331 2.21 5.94 19.15
C THR A 331 3.13 5.26 18.14
N LEU A 332 2.82 4.03 17.72
CA LEU A 332 3.61 3.29 16.73
C LEU A 332 3.68 3.97 15.36
N GLU A 333 2.61 4.64 14.94
CA GLU A 333 2.55 5.40 13.68
C GLU A 333 3.36 6.69 13.77
N GLN A 334 3.27 7.41 14.89
CA GLN A 334 4.03 8.63 15.15
C GLN A 334 5.53 8.36 15.28
N GLU A 335 5.89 7.22 15.85
CA GLU A 335 7.28 6.76 16.01
C GLU A 335 7.81 6.03 14.76
N HIS A 336 6.98 5.88 13.72
CA HIS A 336 7.34 5.21 12.46
C HIS A 336 7.97 3.81 12.62
N ARG A 337 7.54 3.03 13.62
CA ARG A 337 8.14 1.72 13.94
C ARG A 337 7.14 0.57 14.00
N GLY A 338 7.66 -0.66 14.00
CA GLY A 338 6.90 -1.88 14.25
C GLY A 338 6.50 -2.02 15.73
N ALA A 339 5.49 -2.84 15.99
CA ALA A 339 5.05 -3.16 17.35
C ALA A 339 6.01 -4.16 18.02
N THR A 340 6.30 -3.94 19.30
CA THR A 340 6.94 -4.94 20.16
C THR A 340 5.99 -6.08 20.49
N ALA A 341 6.50 -7.18 21.08
CA ALA A 341 5.66 -8.29 21.51
C ALA A 341 4.59 -7.83 22.54
N GLU A 342 4.96 -6.95 23.47
CA GLU A 342 4.06 -6.39 24.49
C GLU A 342 2.99 -5.49 23.86
N GLU A 343 3.37 -4.65 22.90
CA GLU A 343 2.42 -3.79 22.18
C GLU A 343 1.50 -4.60 21.26
N GLN A 344 2.01 -5.66 20.62
CA GLN A 344 1.16 -6.60 19.87
C GLN A 344 0.13 -7.27 20.79
N GLN A 345 0.49 -7.61 22.03
CA GLN A 345 -0.50 -8.11 22.99
C GLN A 345 -1.60 -7.08 23.25
N VAL A 346 -1.27 -5.80 23.44
CA VAL A 346 -2.27 -4.73 23.61
C VAL A 346 -3.15 -4.59 22.37
N LEU A 347 -2.54 -4.51 21.19
CA LEU A 347 -3.24 -4.40 19.90
C LEU A 347 -4.18 -5.59 19.65
N SER A 348 -3.78 -6.81 20.01
CA SER A 348 -4.58 -8.03 19.85
C SER A 348 -5.87 -8.03 20.68
N GLN A 349 -5.95 -7.18 21.71
CA GLN A 349 -7.13 -7.07 22.57
C GLN A 349 -8.23 -6.17 21.96
N TYR A 350 -7.99 -5.56 20.81
CA TYR A 350 -8.99 -4.77 20.09
C TYR A 350 -10.14 -5.66 19.61
N VAL A 351 -11.36 -5.36 20.04
CA VAL A 351 -12.57 -6.15 19.72
C VAL A 351 -13.57 -5.37 18.87
N GLY A 352 -13.16 -4.22 18.33
CA GLY A 352 -14.02 -3.35 17.53
C GLY A 352 -15.26 -2.89 18.30
N TRP A 353 -16.25 -2.41 17.56
CA TRP A 353 -17.41 -1.72 18.15
C TRP A 353 -18.67 -2.58 18.18
N GLY A 354 -18.58 -3.84 17.74
CA GLY A 354 -19.67 -4.82 17.81
C GLY A 354 -20.14 -5.02 19.25
N GLY A 355 -21.41 -4.71 19.52
CA GLY A 355 -21.97 -4.78 20.88
C GLY A 355 -21.58 -3.62 21.82
N LEU A 356 -20.93 -2.56 21.30
CA LEU A 356 -20.61 -1.34 22.05
C LEU A 356 -21.38 -0.11 21.57
N ALA A 357 -22.52 -0.28 20.88
CA ALA A 357 -23.29 0.81 20.28
C ALA A 357 -23.65 1.94 21.26
N ASP A 358 -23.83 1.62 22.55
CA ASP A 358 -24.13 2.59 23.61
C ASP A 358 -23.08 3.71 23.75
N VAL A 359 -21.81 3.47 23.37
CA VAL A 359 -20.76 4.49 23.46
C VAL A 359 -20.93 5.62 22.45
N PHE A 360 -21.74 5.42 21.41
CA PHE A 360 -22.04 6.41 20.38
C PHE A 360 -23.32 7.21 20.67
N ASP A 361 -24.05 6.90 21.75
CA ASP A 361 -25.27 7.63 22.13
C ASP A 361 -24.94 8.78 23.10
N PRO A 362 -25.05 10.05 22.66
CA PRO A 362 -24.76 11.20 23.53
C PRO A 362 -25.74 11.36 24.70
N ASN A 363 -26.89 10.69 24.67
CA ASN A 363 -27.92 10.78 25.72
C ASN A 363 -27.79 9.68 26.77
N LYS A 364 -26.85 8.74 26.60
CA LYS A 364 -26.69 7.60 27.49
C LYS A 364 -25.81 7.99 28.68
N GLU A 365 -26.43 8.45 29.78
CA GLU A 365 -25.72 9.01 30.94
C GLU A 365 -24.58 8.13 31.46
N ASN A 366 -24.79 6.80 31.53
CA ASN A 366 -23.81 5.83 31.99
C ASN A 366 -22.64 5.59 31.01
N TRP A 367 -22.62 6.23 29.85
CA TRP A 367 -21.56 6.19 28.84
C TRP A 367 -21.03 7.58 28.45
N SER A 368 -21.46 8.65 29.13
CA SER A 368 -21.12 10.04 28.79
C SER A 368 -19.61 10.32 28.80
N ALA A 369 -18.86 9.73 29.74
CA ALA A 369 -17.41 9.87 29.82
C ALA A 369 -16.71 9.20 28.63
N GLU A 370 -17.09 7.97 28.32
CA GLU A 370 -16.55 7.17 27.23
C GLU A 370 -16.91 7.75 25.85
N TYR A 371 -18.13 8.26 25.69
CA TYR A 371 -18.55 9.01 24.50
C TYR A 371 -17.60 10.19 24.25
N THR A 372 -17.35 11.00 25.29
CA THR A 372 -16.48 12.17 25.20
C THR A 372 -15.04 11.79 24.87
N GLN A 373 -14.52 10.75 25.53
CA GLN A 373 -13.18 10.22 25.28
C GLN A 373 -13.04 9.72 23.84
N LEU A 374 -14.00 8.94 23.35
CA LEU A 374 -13.98 8.40 21.99
C LEU A 374 -14.04 9.52 20.95
N LYS A 375 -14.94 10.50 21.15
CA LYS A 375 -15.06 11.67 20.26
C LYS A 375 -13.82 12.55 20.22
N GLY A 376 -13.08 12.64 21.34
CA GLY A 376 -11.82 13.38 21.39
C GLY A 376 -10.64 12.60 20.82
N LEU A 377 -10.70 11.26 20.84
CA LEU A 377 -9.64 10.41 20.32
C LEU A 377 -9.69 10.31 18.80
N LEU A 378 -10.83 9.98 18.21
CA LEU A 378 -10.96 9.67 16.78
C LEU A 378 -11.13 10.93 15.92
N THR A 379 -10.66 10.88 14.65
CA THR A 379 -11.09 11.88 13.66
C THR A 379 -12.59 11.73 13.35
N GLU A 380 -13.18 12.70 12.65
CA GLU A 380 -14.61 12.60 12.29
C GLU A 380 -14.87 11.42 11.35
N GLU A 381 -13.97 11.14 10.40
CA GLU A 381 -14.06 9.99 9.50
C GLU A 381 -13.91 8.66 10.26
N GLU A 382 -12.90 8.56 11.12
CA GLU A 382 -12.66 7.38 11.97
C GLU A 382 -13.86 7.13 12.90
N TYR A 383 -14.42 8.19 13.49
CA TYR A 383 -15.59 8.10 14.36
C TYR A 383 -16.83 7.62 13.59
N ALA A 384 -17.05 8.15 12.38
CA ALA A 384 -18.17 7.74 11.53
C ALA A 384 -18.04 6.26 11.11
N ALA A 385 -16.84 5.82 10.74
CA ALA A 385 -16.54 4.43 10.42
C ALA A 385 -16.74 3.50 11.62
N ALA A 386 -16.19 3.86 12.78
CA ALA A 386 -16.36 3.15 14.05
C ALA A 386 -17.83 2.99 14.45
N ARG A 387 -18.62 4.06 14.27
CA ARG A 387 -20.07 4.02 14.53
C ARG A 387 -20.80 3.11 13.55
N ALA A 388 -20.46 3.16 12.27
CA ALA A 388 -21.06 2.33 11.23
C ALA A 388 -20.73 0.84 11.41
N SER A 389 -19.55 0.51 11.95
CA SER A 389 -19.09 -0.87 12.15
C SER A 389 -19.70 -1.55 13.38
N THR A 390 -20.48 -0.86 14.21
CA THR A 390 -21.20 -1.45 15.36
C THR A 390 -22.10 -2.64 15.02
N LEU A 391 -22.55 -2.75 13.77
CA LEU A 391 -23.39 -3.84 13.27
C LEU A 391 -22.59 -5.07 12.82
N ASN A 392 -21.32 -4.90 12.43
CA ASN A 392 -20.57 -5.91 11.68
C ASN A 392 -19.18 -6.24 12.27
N ALA A 393 -18.66 -5.45 13.22
CA ALA A 393 -17.33 -5.65 13.82
C ALA A 393 -17.35 -6.73 14.92
N HIS A 394 -17.58 -7.98 14.51
CA HIS A 394 -17.58 -9.15 15.39
C HIS A 394 -16.40 -10.06 15.07
N TYR A 395 -15.62 -10.41 16.10
CA TYR A 395 -14.42 -11.22 15.94
C TYR A 395 -14.70 -12.71 16.11
N THR A 396 -14.07 -13.53 15.30
CA THR A 396 -14.22 -14.99 15.34
C THR A 396 -13.47 -15.56 16.53
N SER A 397 -14.08 -16.51 17.24
CA SER A 397 -13.45 -17.17 18.38
C SER A 397 -12.26 -18.03 17.94
N PRO A 398 -11.14 -18.04 18.68
CA PRO A 398 -10.02 -18.94 18.45
C PRO A 398 -10.42 -20.42 18.29
N VAL A 399 -11.44 -20.87 19.04
CA VAL A 399 -11.95 -22.25 18.98
C VAL A 399 -12.52 -22.58 17.60
N VAL A 400 -13.26 -21.65 17.00
CA VAL A 400 -13.86 -21.82 15.66
C VAL A 400 -12.78 -21.78 14.57
N ILE A 401 -11.82 -20.86 14.70
CA ILE A 401 -10.72 -20.72 13.74
C ILE A 401 -9.85 -21.98 13.72
N ARG A 402 -9.54 -22.54 14.90
CA ARG A 402 -8.77 -23.78 15.04
C ARG A 402 -9.43 -24.93 14.30
N ALA A 403 -10.74 -25.11 14.48
CA ALA A 403 -11.50 -26.13 13.77
C ALA A 403 -11.48 -25.96 12.23
N ILE A 404 -11.50 -24.72 11.73
CA ILE A 404 -11.36 -24.43 10.29
C ILE A 404 -9.99 -24.88 9.77
N TYR A 405 -8.91 -24.54 10.49
CA TYR A 405 -7.57 -24.96 10.10
C TYR A 405 -7.38 -26.48 10.22
N ASP A 406 -7.94 -27.12 11.26
CA ASP A 406 -7.89 -28.57 11.42
C ASP A 406 -8.55 -29.29 10.23
N ALA A 407 -9.68 -28.77 9.72
CA ALA A 407 -10.35 -29.30 8.54
C ALA A 407 -9.49 -29.15 7.28
N VAL A 408 -8.88 -27.98 7.09
CA VAL A 408 -8.05 -27.68 5.91
C VAL A 408 -6.72 -28.44 5.93
N GLU A 409 -6.11 -28.62 7.11
CA GLU A 409 -4.94 -29.48 7.30
C GLU A 409 -5.26 -30.93 6.98
N LYS A 410 -6.41 -31.44 7.42
CA LYS A 410 -6.89 -32.79 7.11
C LYS A 410 -7.11 -33.00 5.60
N MET A 411 -7.51 -31.96 4.86
CA MET A 411 -7.59 -32.00 3.40
C MET A 411 -6.21 -32.09 2.73
N GLY A 412 -5.12 -31.83 3.44
CA GLY A 412 -3.74 -31.90 2.94
C GLY A 412 -3.12 -30.56 2.56
N PHE A 413 -3.74 -29.43 2.90
CA PHE A 413 -3.12 -28.12 2.72
C PHE A 413 -1.97 -27.94 3.71
N GLN A 414 -0.79 -27.56 3.22
CA GLN A 414 0.41 -27.34 4.02
C GLN A 414 0.98 -25.95 3.81
N SER A 415 1.02 -25.47 2.56
CA SER A 415 1.47 -24.11 2.27
C SER A 415 0.86 -23.61 0.96
N GLY A 416 0.80 -22.29 0.82
CA GLY A 416 0.27 -21.61 -0.37
C GLY A 416 -0.05 -20.15 -0.10
N ASN A 417 -0.79 -19.54 -1.01
CA ASN A 417 -1.32 -18.19 -0.85
C ASN A 417 -2.66 -18.25 -0.09
N ILE A 418 -2.72 -17.71 1.12
CA ILE A 418 -3.92 -17.66 1.95
C ILE A 418 -4.54 -16.26 1.90
N LEU A 419 -5.83 -16.19 1.55
CA LEU A 419 -6.63 -14.96 1.56
C LEU A 419 -7.54 -14.91 2.79
N GLU A 420 -7.55 -13.77 3.48
CA GLU A 420 -8.63 -13.37 4.39
C GLU A 420 -9.27 -12.06 3.86
N PRO A 421 -10.45 -12.12 3.22
CA PRO A 421 -11.01 -10.98 2.48
C PRO A 421 -11.73 -9.94 3.36
N SER A 422 -11.90 -10.22 4.65
CA SER A 422 -12.49 -9.36 5.68
C SER A 422 -11.75 -9.62 7.00
N LEU A 423 -10.48 -9.21 7.00
CA LEU A 423 -9.43 -9.58 7.95
C LEU A 423 -9.76 -9.24 9.40
N GLY A 424 -10.48 -8.15 9.65
CA GLY A 424 -10.48 -7.51 10.96
C GLY A 424 -9.05 -7.20 11.39
N ILE A 425 -8.73 -7.44 12.66
CA ILE A 425 -7.36 -7.38 13.18
C ILE A 425 -6.58 -8.68 12.92
N GLY A 426 -7.07 -9.57 12.04
CA GLY A 426 -6.39 -10.76 11.54
C GLY A 426 -6.35 -11.96 12.49
N ASN A 427 -7.44 -12.25 13.23
CA ASN A 427 -7.45 -13.42 14.14
C ASN A 427 -7.17 -14.75 13.42
N PHE A 428 -7.54 -14.92 12.14
CA PHE A 428 -7.16 -16.13 11.41
C PHE A 428 -5.67 -16.20 11.13
N PHE A 429 -5.00 -15.07 10.86
CA PHE A 429 -3.53 -15.05 10.74
C PHE A 429 -2.84 -15.35 12.07
N GLY A 430 -3.33 -14.77 13.17
CA GLY A 430 -2.79 -15.04 14.50
C GLY A 430 -2.94 -16.48 14.96
N MET A 431 -3.90 -17.23 14.39
CA MET A 431 -4.16 -18.63 14.69
C MET A 431 -3.60 -19.60 13.66
N LEU A 432 -2.79 -19.13 12.71
CA LEU A 432 -2.18 -19.97 11.67
C LEU A 432 -1.37 -21.10 12.32
N PRO A 433 -1.63 -22.38 11.98
CA PRO A 433 -0.88 -23.50 12.53
C PRO A 433 0.58 -23.48 12.11
N SER A 434 1.46 -23.99 12.98
CA SER A 434 2.90 -24.09 12.67
C SER A 434 3.21 -24.89 11.39
N GLY A 435 2.39 -25.90 11.07
CA GLY A 435 2.49 -26.67 9.83
C GLY A 435 2.19 -25.86 8.56
N MET A 436 1.64 -24.66 8.69
CA MET A 436 1.30 -23.73 7.61
C MET A 436 2.12 -22.45 7.61
N ALA A 437 3.16 -22.35 8.43
CA ALA A 437 3.95 -21.13 8.63
C ALA A 437 4.64 -20.61 7.35
N ASP A 438 4.93 -21.48 6.38
CA ASP A 438 5.53 -21.12 5.09
C ASP A 438 4.52 -20.50 4.09
N SER A 439 3.26 -20.33 4.50
CA SER A 439 2.21 -19.71 3.69
C SER A 439 2.40 -18.21 3.54
N ARG A 440 1.99 -17.68 2.38
CA ARG A 440 1.92 -16.23 2.14
C ARG A 440 0.53 -15.73 2.50
N LEU A 441 0.47 -14.76 3.41
CA LEU A 441 -0.77 -14.25 3.97
C LEU A 441 -1.20 -12.96 3.26
N TYR A 442 -2.45 -12.91 2.81
CA TYR A 442 -3.04 -11.79 2.10
C TYR A 442 -4.35 -11.38 2.78
N GLY A 443 -4.37 -10.19 3.36
CA GLY A 443 -5.51 -9.67 4.12
C GLY A 443 -6.15 -8.48 3.43
N VAL A 444 -7.48 -8.38 3.48
CA VAL A 444 -8.22 -7.19 3.05
C VAL A 444 -9.13 -6.75 4.19
N GLU A 445 -9.05 -5.48 4.58
CA GLU A 445 -9.90 -4.90 5.62
C GLU A 445 -10.43 -3.53 5.21
N LEU A 446 -11.74 -3.33 5.36
CA LEU A 446 -12.39 -2.08 4.99
C LEU A 446 -12.17 -0.99 6.05
N ASP A 447 -12.22 -1.34 7.33
CA ASP A 447 -12.07 -0.36 8.42
C ASP A 447 -10.60 0.03 8.62
N SER A 448 -10.32 1.33 8.53
CA SER A 448 -8.96 1.87 8.56
C SER A 448 -8.21 1.57 9.86
N ILE A 449 -8.85 1.76 11.02
CA ILE A 449 -8.20 1.49 12.31
C ILE A 449 -7.88 0.00 12.41
N THR A 450 -8.87 -0.82 12.10
CA THR A 450 -8.79 -2.28 12.19
C THR A 450 -7.69 -2.84 11.26
N GLY A 451 -7.64 -2.39 10.01
CA GLY A 451 -6.61 -2.79 9.05
C GLY A 451 -5.20 -2.32 9.43
N ARG A 452 -5.06 -1.11 9.98
CA ARG A 452 -3.75 -0.60 10.48
C ARG A 452 -3.28 -1.34 11.73
N ILE A 453 -4.18 -1.72 12.64
CA ILE A 453 -3.86 -2.63 13.75
C ILE A 453 -3.36 -3.97 13.19
N ALA A 454 -4.05 -4.54 12.20
CA ALA A 454 -3.65 -5.80 11.59
C ALA A 454 -2.25 -5.73 10.96
N GLN A 455 -1.89 -4.62 10.30
CA GLN A 455 -0.55 -4.38 9.75
C GLN A 455 0.55 -4.38 10.83
N LYS A 456 0.26 -3.87 12.04
CA LYS A 456 1.19 -3.90 13.17
C LYS A 456 1.28 -5.30 13.83
N LEU A 457 0.21 -6.07 13.78
CA LEU A 457 0.18 -7.46 14.28
C LEU A 457 0.86 -8.44 13.31
N TYR A 458 0.76 -8.24 12.00
CA TYR A 458 1.31 -9.15 10.98
C TYR A 458 2.19 -8.41 9.97
N PRO A 459 3.38 -7.92 10.40
CA PRO A 459 4.27 -7.14 9.54
C PRO A 459 4.81 -7.90 8.32
N GLN A 460 4.70 -9.24 8.29
CA GLN A 460 5.13 -10.07 7.16
C GLN A 460 3.98 -10.44 6.20
N ALA A 461 2.74 -10.01 6.48
CA ALA A 461 1.57 -10.26 5.63
C ALA A 461 1.31 -9.09 4.65
N ASP A 462 0.75 -9.39 3.48
CA ASP A 462 0.29 -8.38 2.51
C ASP A 462 -1.15 -7.96 2.88
N ILE A 463 -1.28 -6.87 3.65
CA ILE A 463 -2.56 -6.37 4.16
C ILE A 463 -2.95 -5.08 3.43
N THR A 464 -4.07 -5.15 2.72
CA THR A 464 -4.68 -4.01 2.02
C THR A 464 -5.83 -3.42 2.85
N VAL A 465 -5.69 -2.16 3.24
CA VAL A 465 -6.74 -1.39 3.92
C VAL A 465 -7.66 -0.76 2.87
N ALA A 466 -8.63 -1.53 2.37
CA ALA A 466 -9.60 -1.12 1.37
C ALA A 466 -10.83 -2.04 1.37
N GLY A 467 -11.90 -1.62 0.69
CA GLY A 467 -13.05 -2.51 0.44
C GLY A 467 -12.69 -3.67 -0.48
N PHE A 468 -13.22 -4.86 -0.19
CA PHE A 468 -12.93 -6.07 -0.97
C PHE A 468 -13.31 -5.90 -2.46
N GLU A 469 -14.29 -5.06 -2.78
CA GLU A 469 -14.69 -4.67 -4.15
C GLU A 469 -13.55 -4.06 -4.97
N THR A 470 -12.55 -3.47 -4.32
CA THR A 470 -11.41 -2.82 -4.99
C THR A 470 -10.28 -3.79 -5.35
N THR A 471 -10.33 -5.01 -4.83
CA THR A 471 -9.30 -6.03 -5.07
C THR A 471 -9.71 -6.97 -6.22
N ASP A 472 -8.76 -7.36 -7.07
CA ASP A 472 -8.97 -8.41 -8.07
C ASP A 472 -7.66 -9.16 -8.34
N ARG A 473 -7.53 -10.36 -7.76
CA ARG A 473 -6.43 -11.30 -8.04
C ARG A 473 -7.01 -12.65 -8.46
N ARG A 474 -7.50 -12.75 -9.70
CA ARG A 474 -8.08 -13.99 -10.25
C ARG A 474 -7.11 -15.17 -10.18
N ASP A 475 -7.63 -16.32 -9.76
CA ASP A 475 -6.91 -17.60 -9.68
C ASP A 475 -5.53 -17.48 -9.00
N PHE A 476 -5.45 -16.69 -7.93
CA PHE A 476 -4.19 -16.37 -7.26
C PHE A 476 -4.03 -17.11 -5.93
N TYR A 477 -5.11 -17.36 -5.20
CA TYR A 477 -5.07 -17.93 -3.86
C TYR A 477 -5.32 -19.44 -3.87
N ASP A 478 -4.68 -20.15 -2.94
CA ASP A 478 -4.83 -21.59 -2.76
C ASP A 478 -5.87 -21.91 -1.66
N LEU A 479 -5.97 -21.03 -0.67
CA LEU A 479 -6.91 -21.12 0.45
C LEU A 479 -7.51 -19.74 0.72
N ALA A 480 -8.83 -19.67 0.93
CA ALA A 480 -9.47 -18.51 1.54
C ALA A 480 -10.12 -18.91 2.86
N VAL A 481 -9.78 -18.20 3.93
CA VAL A 481 -10.36 -18.36 5.26
C VAL A 481 -10.94 -17.03 5.72
N GLY A 482 -11.84 -17.04 6.69
CA GLY A 482 -12.36 -15.79 7.26
C GLY A 482 -13.78 -15.89 7.77
N ASN A 483 -14.24 -14.79 8.35
CA ASN A 483 -15.64 -14.58 8.71
C ASN A 483 -16.18 -13.41 7.90
N VAL A 484 -17.06 -13.72 6.94
CA VAL A 484 -17.55 -12.71 5.99
C VAL A 484 -18.63 -11.85 6.64
N PRO A 485 -18.79 -10.57 6.27
CA PRO A 485 -19.82 -9.72 6.86
C PRO A 485 -21.25 -10.24 6.60
N PHE A 486 -22.12 -10.13 7.61
CA PHE A 486 -23.52 -10.60 7.54
C PHE A 486 -24.48 -9.43 7.28
N GLY A 487 -25.49 -9.63 6.44
CA GLY A 487 -26.45 -8.59 6.11
C GLY A 487 -27.17 -8.83 4.79
N GLN A 488 -28.24 -8.06 4.56
CA GLN A 488 -29.04 -8.10 3.33
C GLN A 488 -28.76 -6.93 2.37
N TYR A 489 -27.70 -6.16 2.63
CA TYR A 489 -27.27 -5.07 1.75
C TYR A 489 -26.31 -5.59 0.67
N LYS A 490 -26.13 -4.79 -0.38
CA LYS A 490 -25.33 -5.11 -1.56
C LYS A 490 -24.06 -4.25 -1.60
N VAL A 491 -23.03 -4.77 -2.26
CA VAL A 491 -21.80 -4.03 -2.57
C VAL A 491 -21.82 -3.65 -4.05
N ASN A 492 -21.39 -2.43 -4.35
CA ASN A 492 -21.31 -1.95 -5.72
C ASN A 492 -19.99 -2.40 -6.37
N ASP A 493 -19.97 -3.63 -6.88
CA ASP A 493 -18.86 -4.19 -7.65
C ASP A 493 -19.37 -4.55 -9.05
N LYS A 494 -18.91 -3.81 -10.07
CA LYS A 494 -19.46 -3.87 -11.44
C LYS A 494 -19.53 -5.28 -12.00
N ALA A 495 -18.56 -6.14 -11.70
CA ALA A 495 -18.52 -7.51 -12.21
C ALA A 495 -19.65 -8.41 -11.63
N TYR A 496 -20.12 -8.09 -10.42
CA TYR A 496 -21.05 -8.91 -9.64
C TYR A 496 -22.42 -8.24 -9.43
N ASN A 497 -22.57 -6.95 -9.75
CA ASN A 497 -23.81 -6.18 -9.56
C ASN A 497 -25.06 -6.88 -10.14
N LYS A 498 -24.91 -7.55 -11.30
CA LYS A 498 -25.99 -8.31 -11.96
C LYS A 498 -26.52 -9.49 -11.15
N LEU A 499 -25.74 -10.01 -10.20
CA LEU A 499 -26.13 -11.16 -9.36
C LEU A 499 -27.08 -10.72 -8.23
N GLY A 500 -27.03 -9.44 -7.83
CA GLY A 500 -27.91 -8.89 -6.80
C GLY A 500 -27.73 -9.55 -5.41
N PHE A 501 -26.60 -10.18 -5.15
CA PHE A 501 -26.34 -10.93 -3.92
C PHE A 501 -26.23 -10.04 -2.68
N SER A 502 -26.68 -10.59 -1.55
CA SER A 502 -26.40 -10.05 -0.21
C SER A 502 -24.89 -10.05 0.06
N ILE A 503 -24.43 -9.22 1.01
CA ILE A 503 -23.01 -9.06 1.34
C ILE A 503 -22.27 -10.38 1.55
N HIS A 504 -22.82 -11.32 2.34
CA HIS A 504 -22.20 -12.61 2.62
C HIS A 504 -22.11 -13.50 1.36
N ASN A 505 -23.12 -13.46 0.49
CA ASN A 505 -23.13 -14.22 -0.77
C ASN A 505 -22.21 -13.59 -1.83
N TYR A 506 -22.06 -12.26 -1.82
CA TYR A 506 -21.10 -11.55 -2.68
C TYR A 506 -19.66 -11.96 -2.35
N PHE A 507 -19.31 -12.09 -1.07
CA PHE A 507 -17.97 -12.54 -0.66
C PHE A 507 -17.67 -13.94 -1.22
N PHE A 508 -18.60 -14.90 -1.14
CA PHE A 508 -18.41 -16.20 -1.82
C PHE A 508 -18.23 -16.05 -3.32
N ALA A 509 -19.10 -15.29 -3.99
CA ALA A 509 -19.04 -15.14 -5.44
C ALA A 509 -17.68 -14.57 -5.91
N LYS A 510 -17.21 -13.52 -5.23
CA LYS A 510 -15.94 -12.89 -5.56
C LYS A 510 -14.72 -13.73 -5.16
N THR A 511 -14.75 -14.38 -4.00
CA THR A 511 -13.65 -15.25 -3.57
C THR A 511 -13.49 -16.46 -4.50
N ILE A 512 -14.58 -17.05 -5.00
CA ILE A 512 -14.53 -18.14 -5.99
C ILE A 512 -13.75 -17.72 -7.24
N ASP A 513 -13.88 -16.48 -7.71
CA ASP A 513 -13.14 -16.00 -8.88
C ASP A 513 -11.64 -15.76 -8.58
N GLN A 514 -11.27 -15.55 -7.32
CA GLN A 514 -9.89 -15.29 -6.88
C GLN A 514 -9.11 -16.54 -6.42
N ILE A 515 -9.82 -17.59 -6.01
CA ILE A 515 -9.23 -18.89 -5.63
C ILE A 515 -8.90 -19.68 -6.89
N ARG A 516 -7.81 -20.45 -6.88
CA ARG A 516 -7.43 -21.34 -7.99
C ARG A 516 -8.35 -22.55 -8.07
N PRO A 517 -8.54 -23.16 -9.26
CA PRO A 517 -9.10 -24.51 -9.35
C PRO A 517 -8.43 -25.48 -8.37
N GLY A 518 -9.22 -26.26 -7.65
CA GLY A 518 -8.75 -27.15 -6.58
C GLY A 518 -8.46 -26.47 -5.24
N GLY A 519 -8.38 -25.14 -5.21
CA GLY A 519 -8.25 -24.37 -3.98
C GLY A 519 -9.53 -24.39 -3.14
N VAL A 520 -9.36 -24.11 -1.84
CA VAL A 520 -10.41 -24.29 -0.82
C VAL A 520 -10.87 -22.94 -0.27
N ILE A 521 -12.16 -22.81 -0.03
CA ILE A 521 -12.78 -21.69 0.70
C ILE A 521 -13.39 -22.25 1.98
N ALA A 522 -13.00 -21.72 3.12
CA ALA A 522 -13.52 -22.08 4.42
C ALA A 522 -13.99 -20.81 5.17
N PHE A 523 -15.27 -20.48 5.04
CA PHE A 523 -15.82 -19.24 5.58
C PHE A 523 -16.86 -19.47 6.67
N VAL A 524 -16.77 -18.67 7.73
CA VAL A 524 -17.90 -18.42 8.63
C VAL A 524 -18.83 -17.44 7.93
N THR A 525 -20.12 -17.78 7.87
CA THR A 525 -21.14 -17.01 7.17
C THR A 525 -22.48 -17.05 7.92
N SER A 526 -23.41 -16.18 7.53
CA SER A 526 -24.77 -16.21 8.07
C SER A 526 -25.48 -17.50 7.65
N ARG A 527 -26.33 -18.06 8.53
CA ARG A 527 -27.17 -19.22 8.16
C ARG A 527 -28.04 -18.98 6.92
N PHE A 528 -28.32 -17.72 6.57
CA PHE A 528 -29.11 -17.37 5.38
C PHE A 528 -28.41 -17.70 4.06
N THR A 529 -27.08 -17.86 4.05
CA THR A 529 -26.37 -18.43 2.89
C THR A 529 -26.94 -19.81 2.51
N MET A 530 -27.19 -20.65 3.52
CA MET A 530 -27.72 -22.00 3.35
C MET A 530 -29.25 -22.06 3.38
N ASP A 531 -29.91 -21.28 4.24
CA ASP A 531 -31.34 -21.38 4.52
C ASP A 531 -32.23 -20.40 3.72
N SER A 532 -31.67 -19.48 2.93
CA SER A 532 -32.49 -18.56 2.14
C SER A 532 -33.44 -19.30 1.21
N LYS A 533 -34.69 -18.83 1.11
CA LYS A 533 -35.68 -19.34 0.14
C LYS A 533 -35.23 -19.11 -1.30
N ASP A 534 -34.48 -18.04 -1.54
CA ASP A 534 -33.83 -17.81 -2.83
C ASP A 534 -32.58 -18.69 -2.93
N SER A 535 -32.58 -19.62 -3.88
CA SER A 535 -31.47 -20.53 -4.14
C SER A 535 -30.41 -19.96 -5.08
N SER A 536 -30.58 -18.74 -5.61
CA SER A 536 -29.70 -18.17 -6.66
C SER A 536 -28.22 -18.15 -6.26
N ALA A 537 -27.91 -17.76 -5.02
CA ALA A 537 -26.54 -17.79 -4.52
C ALA A 537 -25.98 -19.22 -4.38
N ARG A 538 -26.79 -20.15 -3.86
CA ARG A 538 -26.40 -21.56 -3.74
C ARG A 538 -26.19 -22.21 -5.10
N LYS A 539 -27.04 -21.90 -6.07
CA LYS A 539 -26.87 -22.36 -7.46
C LYS A 539 -25.60 -21.80 -8.09
N TYR A 540 -25.34 -20.50 -7.92
CA TYR A 540 -24.11 -19.88 -8.41
C TYR A 540 -22.84 -20.54 -7.85
N MET A 541 -22.83 -20.82 -6.54
CA MET A 541 -21.75 -21.55 -5.87
C MET A 541 -21.66 -22.99 -6.37
N ALA A 542 -22.79 -23.71 -6.42
CA ALA A 542 -22.85 -25.10 -6.84
C ALA A 542 -22.42 -25.32 -8.30
N GLU A 543 -22.56 -24.32 -9.17
CA GLU A 543 -22.01 -24.38 -10.53
C GLU A 543 -20.47 -24.34 -10.53
N ARG A 544 -19.84 -23.62 -9.60
CA ARG A 544 -18.41 -23.29 -9.64
C ARG A 544 -17.54 -24.02 -8.61
N ALA A 545 -18.13 -24.49 -7.52
CA ALA A 545 -17.45 -25.16 -6.44
C ALA A 545 -18.24 -26.37 -5.90
N ASP A 546 -17.51 -27.39 -5.46
CA ASP A 546 -18.04 -28.53 -4.72
C ASP A 546 -18.22 -28.16 -3.25
N LEU A 547 -19.37 -28.50 -2.66
CA LEU A 547 -19.57 -28.39 -1.21
C LEU A 547 -18.89 -29.58 -0.55
N LEU A 548 -17.81 -29.31 0.16
CA LEU A 548 -17.02 -30.29 0.92
C LEU A 548 -17.69 -30.66 2.25
N GLY A 549 -18.45 -29.71 2.80
CA GLY A 549 -19.24 -29.86 4.01
C GLY A 549 -19.60 -28.49 4.58
N ALA A 550 -20.56 -28.48 5.50
CA ALA A 550 -20.94 -27.31 6.26
C ALA A 550 -21.21 -27.67 7.72
N ILE A 551 -20.89 -26.78 8.66
CA ILE A 551 -21.14 -26.95 10.10
C ILE A 551 -22.03 -25.81 10.57
N ARG A 552 -23.16 -26.09 11.21
CA ARG A 552 -24.03 -25.09 11.81
C ARG A 552 -23.73 -24.93 13.29
N LEU A 553 -23.39 -23.71 13.70
CA LEU A 553 -22.98 -23.38 15.06
C LEU A 553 -24.18 -23.06 15.98
N PRO A 554 -24.05 -23.29 17.30
CA PRO A 554 -25.05 -22.83 18.25
C PRO A 554 -25.05 -21.31 18.33
N ASN A 555 -26.20 -20.72 18.68
CA ASN A 555 -26.39 -19.27 18.74
C ASN A 555 -25.43 -18.58 19.72
N ASN A 556 -24.93 -19.27 20.73
CA ASN A 556 -24.01 -18.72 21.72
C ASN A 556 -22.52 -18.78 21.31
N ALA A 557 -22.18 -19.32 20.13
CA ALA A 557 -20.80 -19.53 19.68
C ALA A 557 -19.95 -18.24 19.67
N PHE A 558 -20.60 -17.08 19.46
CA PHE A 558 -19.94 -15.77 19.44
C PHE A 558 -20.40 -14.84 20.58
N LYS A 559 -21.16 -15.35 21.55
CA LYS A 559 -21.73 -14.53 22.64
C LYS A 559 -20.66 -13.96 23.56
N ALA A 560 -19.68 -14.77 23.95
CA ALA A 560 -18.67 -14.38 24.95
C ALA A 560 -17.69 -13.32 24.42
N ASN A 561 -17.19 -13.50 23.20
CA ASN A 561 -16.19 -12.63 22.59
C ASN A 561 -16.81 -11.49 21.76
N ALA A 562 -17.89 -11.75 21.03
CA ALA A 562 -18.49 -10.77 20.11
C ALA A 562 -19.86 -10.22 20.55
N SER A 563 -20.39 -10.64 21.70
CA SER A 563 -21.66 -10.14 22.28
C SER A 563 -22.89 -10.31 21.37
N THR A 564 -22.92 -11.36 20.55
CA THR A 564 -24.02 -11.65 19.61
C THR A 564 -24.52 -13.08 19.75
N GLU A 565 -25.83 -13.28 19.56
CA GLU A 565 -26.52 -14.57 19.65
C GLU A 565 -27.08 -15.01 18.29
N VAL A 566 -26.26 -14.91 17.24
CA VAL A 566 -26.64 -15.27 15.87
C VAL A 566 -26.24 -16.71 15.54
N VAL A 567 -27.12 -17.42 14.82
CA VAL A 567 -26.78 -18.71 14.22
C VAL A 567 -25.97 -18.48 12.95
N SER A 568 -24.81 -19.12 12.88
CA SER A 568 -23.85 -19.00 11.78
C SER A 568 -23.45 -20.39 11.29
N ASP A 569 -23.07 -20.46 10.02
CA ASP A 569 -22.57 -21.68 9.39
C ASP A 569 -21.09 -21.52 9.04
N ILE A 570 -20.31 -22.60 9.09
CA ILE A 570 -18.97 -22.71 8.50
C ILE A 570 -19.13 -23.51 7.22
N LEU A 571 -18.81 -22.93 6.06
CA LEU A 571 -18.92 -23.59 4.75
C LEU A 571 -17.53 -23.88 4.20
N PHE A 572 -17.33 -25.13 3.77
CA PHE A 572 -16.14 -25.58 3.06
C PHE A 572 -16.48 -25.84 1.59
N LEU A 573 -15.86 -25.10 0.67
CA LEU A 573 -16.05 -25.23 -0.77
C LEU A 573 -14.72 -25.50 -1.46
N GLN A 574 -14.70 -26.34 -2.49
CA GLN A 574 -13.54 -26.52 -3.37
C GLN A 574 -13.86 -26.03 -4.78
N LYS A 575 -13.05 -25.11 -5.32
CA LYS A 575 -13.29 -24.57 -6.65
C LYS A 575 -13.06 -25.62 -7.73
N ARG A 576 -13.96 -25.70 -8.72
CA ARG A 576 -13.80 -26.58 -9.89
C ARG A 576 -12.88 -25.98 -10.94
N ASP A 577 -12.31 -26.85 -11.77
CA ASP A 577 -11.57 -26.48 -12.98
C ASP A 577 -12.44 -25.70 -13.98
N ARG A 578 -13.73 -26.05 -14.06
CA ARG A 578 -14.71 -25.39 -14.90
C ARG A 578 -16.09 -25.39 -14.25
N PRO A 579 -16.94 -24.39 -14.55
CA PRO A 579 -18.32 -24.43 -14.14
C PRO A 579 -19.03 -25.68 -14.68
N ALA A 580 -19.88 -26.26 -13.86
CA ALA A 580 -20.71 -27.41 -14.19
C ALA A 580 -22.18 -27.02 -14.05
N ASP A 581 -23.00 -27.39 -15.04
CA ASP A 581 -24.46 -27.24 -14.96
C ASP A 581 -25.02 -28.40 -14.14
N ILE A 582 -24.83 -28.32 -12.82
CA ILE A 582 -25.30 -29.30 -11.84
C ILE A 582 -26.08 -28.59 -10.75
N GLU A 583 -27.12 -29.27 -10.27
CA GLU A 583 -27.94 -28.78 -9.17
C GLU A 583 -28.01 -29.86 -8.07
N PRO A 584 -26.98 -29.95 -7.21
CA PRO A 584 -26.95 -30.91 -6.12
C PRO A 584 -28.04 -30.60 -5.08
N ALA A 585 -28.40 -31.60 -4.28
CA ALA A 585 -29.54 -31.53 -3.34
C ALA A 585 -29.46 -30.32 -2.38
N TRP A 586 -28.26 -29.97 -1.91
CA TRP A 586 -28.03 -28.84 -1.00
C TRP A 586 -28.36 -27.46 -1.59
N VAL A 587 -28.56 -27.33 -2.91
CA VAL A 587 -29.06 -26.07 -3.49
C VAL A 587 -30.49 -25.78 -3.02
N GLN A 588 -31.23 -26.81 -2.64
CA GLN A 588 -32.63 -26.72 -2.22
C GLN A 588 -32.77 -26.75 -0.70
N LEU A 589 -33.93 -26.29 -0.22
CA LEU A 589 -34.33 -26.45 1.17
C LEU A 589 -35.05 -27.79 1.34
N GLY A 590 -34.86 -28.40 2.50
CA GLY A 590 -35.60 -29.56 2.97
C GLY A 590 -36.41 -29.24 4.22
N GLN A 591 -37.05 -30.26 4.78
CA GLN A 591 -37.77 -30.16 6.05
C GLN A 591 -37.28 -31.27 6.99
N THR A 592 -36.92 -30.92 8.22
CA THR A 592 -36.54 -31.89 9.26
C THR A 592 -37.75 -32.68 9.75
N GLU A 593 -37.53 -33.77 10.49
CA GLU A 593 -38.61 -34.56 11.11
C GLU A 593 -39.50 -33.72 12.04
N ASP A 594 -38.90 -32.75 12.75
CA ASP A 594 -39.59 -31.81 13.64
C ASP A 594 -40.25 -30.63 12.90
N GLY A 595 -40.18 -30.60 11.57
CA GLY A 595 -40.90 -29.65 10.73
C GLY A 595 -40.16 -28.34 10.42
N PHE A 596 -38.87 -28.22 10.79
CA PHE A 596 -38.07 -27.04 10.48
C PHE A 596 -37.64 -27.03 9.01
N ASN A 597 -37.82 -25.88 8.34
CA ASN A 597 -37.35 -25.70 6.96
C ASN A 597 -35.93 -25.14 6.97
N ILE A 598 -34.95 -25.96 6.59
CA ILE A 598 -33.53 -25.62 6.55
C ILE A 598 -32.90 -26.16 5.25
N ASN A 599 -31.65 -25.82 4.98
CA ASN A 599 -30.95 -26.37 3.84
C ASN A 599 -30.96 -27.91 3.82
N GLN A 600 -31.17 -28.52 2.64
CA GLN A 600 -31.21 -29.97 2.50
C GLN A 600 -29.95 -30.67 3.02
N TYR A 601 -28.77 -30.04 2.92
CA TYR A 601 -27.54 -30.57 3.52
C TYR A 601 -27.69 -30.83 5.03
N PHE A 602 -28.25 -29.90 5.80
CA PHE A 602 -28.43 -30.08 7.25
C PHE A 602 -29.57 -31.03 7.61
N VAL A 603 -30.52 -31.25 6.68
CA VAL A 603 -31.53 -32.31 6.83
C VAL A 603 -30.88 -33.69 6.66
N ASP A 604 -29.98 -33.82 5.69
CA ASP A 604 -29.28 -35.07 5.40
C ASP A 604 -28.13 -35.35 6.39
N HIS A 605 -27.58 -34.30 7.02
CA HIS A 605 -26.48 -34.34 7.97
C HIS A 605 -26.84 -33.65 9.30
N PRO A 606 -27.78 -34.20 10.09
CA PRO A 606 -28.17 -33.61 11.38
C PRO A 606 -27.00 -33.55 12.39
N GLU A 607 -26.00 -34.43 12.27
CA GLU A 607 -24.77 -34.41 13.06
C GLU A 607 -23.92 -33.14 12.86
N MET A 608 -24.16 -32.40 11.77
CA MET A 608 -23.46 -31.16 11.46
C MET A 608 -24.15 -29.91 12.03
N VAL A 609 -25.23 -30.09 12.80
CA VAL A 609 -25.90 -29.03 13.56
C VAL A 609 -25.51 -29.14 15.03
N LEU A 610 -24.63 -28.24 15.50
CA LEU A 610 -24.02 -28.29 16.83
C LEU A 610 -24.93 -27.69 17.92
N GLY A 611 -26.15 -28.22 18.04
CA GLY A 611 -27.16 -27.75 18.99
C GLY A 611 -28.55 -28.25 18.66
N ASN A 612 -29.54 -27.81 19.44
CA ASN A 612 -30.94 -28.14 19.27
C ASN A 612 -31.64 -27.06 18.43
N LEU A 613 -32.33 -27.46 17.36
CA LEU A 613 -33.14 -26.54 16.57
C LEU A 613 -34.38 -26.13 17.38
N GLU A 614 -34.56 -24.83 17.56
CA GLU A 614 -35.68 -24.25 18.31
C GLU A 614 -36.26 -23.02 17.59
N LEU A 615 -37.49 -22.64 17.94
CA LEU A 615 -38.07 -21.36 17.53
C LEU A 615 -37.96 -20.35 18.67
N GLU A 616 -37.23 -19.28 18.43
CA GLU A 616 -37.13 -18.16 19.36
C GLU A 616 -38.07 -17.03 18.95
N SER A 617 -38.67 -16.34 19.93
CA SER A 617 -39.51 -15.17 19.66
C SER A 617 -38.62 -13.94 19.45
N THR A 618 -38.59 -13.43 18.22
CA THR A 618 -37.90 -12.19 17.86
C THR A 618 -38.89 -11.03 17.67
N GLN A 619 -38.38 -9.80 17.54
CA GLN A 619 -39.19 -8.63 17.19
C GLN A 619 -39.89 -8.73 15.81
N TYR A 620 -39.47 -9.68 14.97
CA TYR A 620 -40.03 -9.93 13.63
C TYR A 620 -40.88 -11.22 13.57
N GLY A 621 -41.21 -11.81 14.73
CA GLY A 621 -41.94 -13.08 14.83
C GLY A 621 -41.04 -14.22 15.32
N HIS A 622 -41.46 -15.47 15.09
CA HIS A 622 -40.62 -16.62 15.45
C HIS A 622 -39.51 -16.81 14.43
N ASP A 623 -38.27 -16.91 14.90
CA ASP A 623 -37.12 -17.24 14.07
C ASP A 623 -36.45 -18.53 14.53
N LEU A 624 -35.80 -19.22 13.59
CA LEU A 624 -35.05 -20.43 13.88
C LEU A 624 -33.76 -20.07 14.64
N THR A 625 -33.53 -20.76 15.75
CA THR A 625 -32.29 -20.70 16.52
C THR A 625 -31.70 -22.09 16.70
N VAL A 626 -30.44 -22.15 17.12
CA VAL A 626 -29.74 -23.38 17.48
C VAL A 626 -29.29 -23.23 18.92
N ALA A 627 -30.08 -23.77 19.85
CA ALA A 627 -29.77 -23.71 21.27
C ALA A 627 -28.58 -24.64 21.58
N PRO A 628 -27.59 -24.20 22.37
CA PRO A 628 -26.46 -25.04 22.75
C PRO A 628 -26.94 -26.28 23.51
N ILE A 629 -26.29 -27.42 23.29
CA ILE A 629 -26.52 -28.63 24.10
C ILE A 629 -26.00 -28.37 25.51
N GLU A 630 -26.83 -28.64 26.52
CA GLU A 630 -26.46 -28.47 27.93
C GLU A 630 -25.19 -29.28 28.26
N ASP A 631 -24.25 -28.66 28.96
CA ASP A 631 -22.93 -29.21 29.33
C ASP A 631 -21.99 -29.64 28.19
N ALA A 632 -22.38 -29.46 26.92
CA ALA A 632 -21.51 -29.79 25.78
C ALA A 632 -20.44 -28.71 25.53
N ASN A 633 -19.21 -29.14 25.25
CA ASN A 633 -18.12 -28.26 24.86
C ASN A 633 -18.15 -28.02 23.34
N LEU A 634 -18.02 -26.76 22.90
CA LEU A 634 -18.04 -26.42 21.47
C LEU A 634 -16.80 -26.96 20.73
N ALA A 635 -15.62 -26.96 21.36
CA ALA A 635 -14.39 -27.46 20.74
C ALA A 635 -14.47 -28.96 20.46
N ASP A 636 -15.02 -29.74 21.38
CA ASP A 636 -15.21 -31.19 21.21
C ASP A 636 -16.21 -31.48 20.07
N GLN A 637 -17.32 -30.75 20.04
CA GLN A 637 -18.32 -30.84 18.96
C GLN A 637 -17.73 -30.48 17.59
N LEU A 638 -16.93 -29.41 17.51
CA LEU A 638 -16.25 -29.03 16.28
C LEU A 638 -15.22 -30.09 15.85
N THR A 639 -14.47 -30.65 16.79
CA THR A 639 -13.50 -31.72 16.50
C THR A 639 -14.17 -32.94 15.87
N GLU A 640 -15.36 -33.30 16.34
CA GLU A 640 -16.18 -34.37 15.76
C GLU A 640 -16.73 -33.97 14.38
N ALA A 641 -17.35 -32.80 14.25
CA ALA A 641 -17.93 -32.34 12.99
C ALA A 641 -16.88 -32.20 11.87
N VAL A 642 -15.68 -31.73 12.18
CA VAL A 642 -14.55 -31.67 11.24
C VAL A 642 -14.20 -33.06 10.67
N GLN A 643 -14.54 -34.15 11.37
CA GLN A 643 -14.31 -35.49 10.84
C GLN A 643 -15.17 -35.82 9.61
N HIS A 644 -16.31 -35.15 9.47
CA HIS A 644 -17.28 -35.35 8.40
C HIS A 644 -17.07 -34.41 7.20
N ILE A 645 -16.13 -33.47 7.28
CA ILE A 645 -15.77 -32.64 6.13
C ILE A 645 -14.94 -33.47 5.15
N GLU A 646 -15.43 -33.57 3.91
CA GLU A 646 -14.79 -34.33 2.84
C GLU A 646 -13.88 -33.42 1.99
N GLY A 647 -13.00 -33.99 1.18
CA GLY A 647 -12.16 -33.23 0.25
C GLY A 647 -10.69 -33.55 0.34
N GLN A 648 -9.99 -33.30 -0.76
CA GLN A 648 -8.55 -33.45 -0.86
C GLN A 648 -7.97 -32.23 -1.57
N TYR A 649 -7.15 -31.47 -0.86
CA TYR A 649 -6.33 -30.44 -1.46
C TYR A 649 -5.17 -31.13 -2.17
N THR A 650 -5.08 -30.91 -3.48
CA THR A 650 -3.90 -31.29 -4.26
C THR A 650 -3.12 -30.01 -4.49
N ALA A 651 -1.95 -29.91 -3.85
CA ALA A 651 -1.02 -28.84 -4.16
C ALA A 651 -0.79 -28.86 -5.67
N VAL A 652 -0.95 -27.71 -6.32
CA VAL A 652 -0.54 -27.58 -7.72
C VAL A 652 0.95 -27.91 -7.73
N GLU A 653 1.34 -28.99 -8.41
CA GLU A 653 2.74 -29.28 -8.72
C GLU A 653 3.25 -28.14 -9.62
N ILE A 654 3.57 -27.02 -9.01
CA ILE A 654 4.67 -26.21 -9.47
C ILE A 654 5.84 -27.16 -9.30
N ALA A 655 6.44 -27.60 -10.41
CA ALA A 655 7.72 -28.29 -10.34
C ALA A 655 8.64 -27.38 -9.52
N ALA A 656 8.76 -27.67 -8.23
CA ALA A 656 9.77 -27.08 -7.39
C ALA A 656 11.06 -27.50 -8.10
N PRO A 657 11.84 -26.55 -8.66
CA PRO A 657 13.17 -26.91 -9.08
C PRO A 657 13.83 -27.42 -7.80
N ASP A 658 14.35 -28.64 -7.85
CA ASP A 658 15.22 -29.16 -6.80
C ASP A 658 16.14 -28.02 -6.33
N VAL A 659 16.31 -27.94 -5.01
CA VAL A 659 16.95 -26.86 -4.24
C VAL A 659 18.47 -26.75 -4.50
N ALA A 660 18.90 -26.96 -5.74
CA ALA A 660 20.29 -27.01 -6.18
C ALA A 660 20.65 -25.97 -7.26
N ASP A 661 19.70 -25.34 -7.96
CA ASP A 661 20.04 -24.38 -9.04
C ASP A 661 19.62 -22.94 -8.71
N ALA A 662 20.57 -22.17 -8.16
CA ALA A 662 20.52 -20.70 -8.04
C ALA A 662 20.34 -19.97 -9.40
N GLU A 663 20.42 -20.70 -10.51
CA GLU A 663 20.17 -20.21 -11.86
C GLU A 663 18.67 -20.14 -12.21
N VAL A 664 17.81 -20.96 -11.57
CA VAL A 664 16.36 -20.98 -11.83
C VAL A 664 15.63 -19.86 -11.08
N GLN A 665 16.05 -19.54 -9.84
CA GLN A 665 15.53 -18.37 -9.10
C GLN A 665 15.77 -17.05 -9.83
N ARG A 666 16.83 -16.94 -10.64
CA ARG A 666 17.10 -15.73 -11.45
C ARG A 666 16.21 -15.60 -12.69
N LYS A 667 15.53 -16.68 -13.10
CA LYS A 667 14.74 -16.76 -14.35
C LYS A 667 13.23 -16.82 -14.09
N THR A 668 12.78 -16.74 -12.84
CA THR A 668 11.36 -16.77 -12.49
C THR A 668 10.99 -15.57 -11.65
N LEU A 669 9.95 -14.85 -12.07
CA LEU A 669 9.36 -13.73 -11.33
C LEU A 669 8.00 -14.16 -10.75
N PRO A 670 7.56 -13.58 -9.61
CA PRO A 670 6.15 -13.63 -9.23
C PRO A 670 5.28 -13.11 -10.39
N ALA A 671 4.12 -13.72 -10.61
CA ALA A 671 3.23 -13.28 -11.68
C ALA A 671 2.77 -11.83 -11.46
N ASP A 672 2.92 -11.02 -12.50
CA ASP A 672 2.28 -9.72 -12.59
C ASP A 672 0.76 -9.91 -12.78
N PRO A 673 -0.09 -9.41 -11.87
CA PRO A 673 -1.54 -9.58 -11.96
C PRO A 673 -2.15 -8.93 -13.20
N THR A 674 -1.50 -7.92 -13.80
CA THR A 674 -1.95 -7.25 -15.02
C THR A 674 -1.74 -8.08 -16.29
N VAL A 675 -0.87 -9.10 -16.23
CA VAL A 675 -0.56 -9.98 -17.35
C VAL A 675 -1.50 -11.17 -17.29
N LYS A 676 -2.32 -11.44 -18.31
CA LYS A 676 -3.24 -12.58 -18.30
C LYS A 676 -2.50 -13.92 -18.11
N ASN A 677 -3.15 -14.90 -17.48
CA ASN A 677 -2.59 -16.25 -17.39
C ASN A 677 -2.43 -16.89 -18.79
N PHE A 678 -1.41 -17.72 -18.98
CA PHE A 678 -1.02 -18.33 -20.25
C PHE A 678 -0.70 -17.29 -21.34
N SER A 679 0.07 -16.27 -20.99
CA SER A 679 0.41 -15.19 -21.92
C SER A 679 1.85 -14.69 -21.72
N TYR A 680 2.46 -14.23 -22.80
CA TYR A 680 3.80 -13.64 -22.80
C TYR A 680 3.77 -12.18 -22.34
N THR A 681 4.85 -11.68 -21.74
CA THR A 681 5.06 -10.27 -21.41
C THR A 681 6.53 -9.90 -21.49
N VAL A 682 6.83 -8.60 -21.44
CA VAL A 682 8.20 -8.06 -21.46
C VAL A 682 8.50 -7.41 -20.10
N VAL A 683 9.54 -7.85 -19.41
CA VAL A 683 10.03 -7.26 -18.14
C VAL A 683 11.52 -7.01 -18.27
N ASP A 684 11.97 -5.77 -18.01
CA ASP A 684 13.37 -5.33 -18.16
C ASP A 684 13.98 -5.67 -19.53
N GLY A 685 13.14 -5.65 -20.56
CA GLY A 685 13.51 -6.00 -21.92
C GLY A 685 13.64 -7.50 -22.17
N GLU A 686 13.39 -8.37 -21.20
CA GLU A 686 13.36 -9.83 -21.32
C GLU A 686 11.94 -10.38 -21.49
N ILE A 687 11.80 -11.55 -22.13
CA ILE A 687 10.50 -12.18 -22.39
C ILE A 687 10.17 -13.15 -21.28
N TYR A 688 8.98 -13.02 -20.72
CA TYR A 688 8.45 -13.92 -19.72
C TYR A 688 7.14 -14.54 -20.22
N TYR A 689 6.89 -15.79 -19.84
CA TYR A 689 5.60 -16.45 -20.02
C TYR A 689 4.95 -16.66 -18.66
N ARG A 690 3.73 -16.15 -18.48
CA ARG A 690 2.97 -16.33 -17.25
C ARG A 690 2.24 -17.66 -17.29
N GLU A 691 2.50 -18.49 -16.29
CA GLU A 691 1.71 -19.67 -15.96
C GLU A 691 1.33 -19.61 -14.48
N ASN A 692 0.03 -19.40 -14.24
CA ASN A 692 -0.59 -19.18 -12.94
C ASN A 692 0.08 -18.01 -12.18
N SER A 693 0.86 -18.32 -11.15
CA SER A 693 1.46 -17.36 -10.24
C SER A 693 2.95 -17.14 -10.46
N ILE A 694 3.51 -17.74 -11.52
CA ILE A 694 4.92 -17.60 -11.88
C ILE A 694 5.01 -17.09 -13.31
N MET A 695 5.90 -16.13 -13.51
CA MET A 695 6.37 -15.70 -14.80
C MET A 695 7.75 -16.29 -15.04
N THR A 696 7.86 -17.18 -16.01
CA THR A 696 9.13 -17.85 -16.35
C THR A 696 9.77 -17.15 -17.53
N GLN A 697 11.04 -16.76 -17.39
CA GLN A 697 11.80 -16.15 -18.46
C GLN A 697 12.00 -17.15 -19.59
N ILE A 698 11.70 -16.74 -20.81
CA ILE A 698 11.89 -17.54 -22.01
C ILE A 698 13.12 -17.00 -22.74
N GLU A 699 14.18 -17.80 -22.77
CA GLU A 699 15.39 -17.46 -23.52
C GLU A 699 15.15 -17.60 -25.03
N LEU A 700 15.20 -16.46 -25.72
CA LEU A 700 14.98 -16.38 -27.16
C LEU A 700 16.17 -15.66 -27.81
N SER A 701 16.57 -16.10 -29.00
CA SER A 701 17.48 -15.32 -29.86
C SER A 701 16.93 -13.91 -30.12
N ASP A 702 17.78 -12.91 -30.34
CA ASP A 702 17.38 -11.51 -30.55
C ASP A 702 16.26 -11.34 -31.60
N ASN A 703 16.29 -12.13 -32.68
CA ASN A 703 15.24 -12.07 -33.71
C ASN A 703 13.91 -12.64 -33.21
N ALA A 704 13.93 -13.76 -32.48
CA ALA A 704 12.74 -14.38 -31.92
C ALA A 704 12.15 -13.53 -30.79
N LYS A 705 13.02 -13.00 -29.92
CA LYS A 705 12.67 -12.05 -28.86
C LYS A 705 11.96 -10.82 -29.42
N GLY A 706 12.50 -10.24 -30.49
CA GLY A 706 11.87 -9.11 -31.19
C GLY A 706 10.51 -9.44 -31.82
N ARG A 707 10.27 -10.69 -32.25
CA ARG A 707 8.96 -11.15 -32.74
C ARG A 707 7.95 -11.23 -31.60
N VAL A 708 8.31 -11.90 -30.51
CA VAL A 708 7.42 -12.06 -29.35
C VAL A 708 7.08 -10.71 -28.73
N ALA A 709 8.09 -9.85 -28.50
CA ALA A 709 7.88 -8.50 -27.97
C ALA A 709 6.92 -7.67 -28.85
N GLY A 710 7.08 -7.71 -30.18
CA GLY A 710 6.19 -7.00 -31.09
C GLY A 710 4.75 -7.54 -31.08
N MET A 711 4.55 -8.85 -30.89
CA MET A 711 3.21 -9.43 -30.74
C MET A 711 2.59 -9.11 -29.37
N VAL A 712 3.39 -9.03 -28.30
CA VAL A 712 2.95 -8.53 -26.98
C VAL A 712 2.47 -7.08 -27.09
N GLU A 713 3.23 -6.21 -27.76
CA GLU A 713 2.87 -4.81 -28.00
C GLU A 713 1.55 -4.69 -28.78
N LEU A 714 1.41 -5.45 -29.88
CA LEU A 714 0.16 -5.49 -30.65
C LEU A 714 -1.03 -5.93 -29.80
N ARG A 715 -0.85 -6.96 -28.95
CA ARG A 715 -1.89 -7.45 -28.04
C ARG A 715 -2.32 -6.37 -27.05
N GLN A 716 -1.37 -5.65 -26.45
CA GLN A 716 -1.66 -4.57 -25.51
C GLN A 716 -2.49 -3.48 -26.17
N ILE A 717 -2.10 -3.03 -27.36
CA ILE A 717 -2.85 -2.01 -28.11
C ILE A 717 -4.25 -2.51 -28.51
N VAL A 718 -4.38 -3.77 -28.92
CA VAL A 718 -5.68 -4.36 -29.28
C VAL A 718 -6.61 -4.43 -28.06
N ASN A 719 -6.11 -4.87 -26.91
CA ASN A 719 -6.91 -4.93 -25.69
C ASN A 719 -7.30 -3.52 -25.20
N GLU A 720 -6.39 -2.55 -25.26
CA GLU A 720 -6.67 -1.13 -24.99
C GLU A 720 -7.79 -0.60 -25.90
N LEU A 721 -7.72 -0.88 -27.20
CA LEU A 721 -8.73 -0.47 -28.16
C LEU A 721 -10.09 -1.18 -27.94
N ILE A 722 -10.08 -2.45 -27.54
CA ILE A 722 -11.32 -3.17 -27.18
C ILE A 722 -11.95 -2.55 -25.95
N ASP A 723 -11.17 -2.25 -24.92
CA ASP A 723 -11.63 -1.64 -23.67
C ASP A 723 -12.21 -0.24 -23.91
N GLN A 724 -11.50 0.62 -24.65
CA GLN A 724 -12.01 1.94 -25.06
C GLN A 724 -13.35 1.85 -25.80
N GLN A 725 -13.50 0.86 -26.68
CA GLN A 725 -14.75 0.66 -27.39
C GLN A 725 -15.85 0.09 -26.50
N LEU A 726 -15.54 -0.78 -25.54
CA LEU A 726 -16.52 -1.30 -24.57
C LEU A 726 -17.03 -0.20 -23.64
N ASN A 727 -16.15 0.72 -23.23
CA ASN A 727 -16.43 1.78 -22.27
C ASN A 727 -16.89 3.12 -22.91
N ASP A 728 -17.26 3.10 -24.19
CA ASP A 728 -17.76 4.28 -24.93
C ASP A 728 -16.86 5.52 -24.93
N PHE A 729 -15.54 5.33 -25.04
CA PHE A 729 -14.59 6.43 -25.12
C PHE A 729 -14.86 7.33 -26.36
N PRO A 730 -14.46 8.61 -26.31
CA PRO A 730 -14.57 9.53 -27.44
C PRO A 730 -13.97 8.99 -28.74
N ASP A 731 -14.59 9.35 -29.88
CA ASP A 731 -14.13 8.94 -31.21
C ASP A 731 -12.67 9.37 -31.52
N GLU A 732 -12.18 10.44 -30.88
CA GLU A 732 -10.80 10.92 -31.02
C GLU A 732 -9.80 9.93 -30.41
N ASP A 733 -10.07 9.43 -29.20
CA ASP A 733 -9.23 8.45 -28.50
C ASP A 733 -9.21 7.11 -29.22
N ILE A 734 -10.39 6.66 -29.69
CA ILE A 734 -10.50 5.43 -30.49
C ILE A 734 -9.67 5.57 -31.77
N LYS A 735 -9.73 6.71 -32.47
CA LYS A 735 -8.92 6.96 -33.68
C LYS A 735 -7.43 7.01 -33.36
N ALA A 736 -7.03 7.57 -32.23
CA ALA A 736 -5.64 7.60 -31.79
C ALA A 736 -5.11 6.18 -31.56
N SER A 737 -5.86 5.33 -30.85
CA SER A 737 -5.52 3.91 -30.65
C SER A 737 -5.52 3.11 -31.94
N GLN A 738 -6.45 3.37 -32.86
CA GLN A 738 -6.44 2.78 -34.21
C GLN A 738 -5.21 3.19 -35.02
N ALA A 739 -4.78 4.45 -34.93
CA ALA A 739 -3.56 4.92 -35.57
C ALA A 739 -2.31 4.27 -34.97
N LYS A 740 -2.25 4.13 -33.63
CA LYS A 740 -1.20 3.41 -32.89
C LYS A 740 -1.14 1.94 -33.33
N LEU A 741 -2.27 1.26 -33.41
CA LEU A 741 -2.38 -0.12 -33.89
C LEU A 741 -1.91 -0.26 -35.34
N ASN A 742 -2.31 0.66 -36.22
CA ASN A 742 -1.85 0.66 -37.61
C ASN A 742 -0.33 0.78 -37.71
N TYR A 743 0.25 1.74 -37.00
CA TYR A 743 1.68 1.98 -37.00
C TYR A 743 2.47 0.78 -36.47
N ALA A 744 2.08 0.25 -35.31
CA ALA A 744 2.73 -0.91 -34.70
C ALA A 744 2.63 -2.15 -35.61
N TYR A 745 1.47 -2.39 -36.22
CA TYR A 745 1.27 -3.51 -37.14
C TYR A 745 2.11 -3.38 -38.41
N ASP A 746 2.16 -2.19 -39.02
CA ASP A 746 2.95 -1.97 -40.24
C ASP A 746 4.45 -2.11 -39.95
N ALA A 747 4.92 -1.61 -38.81
CA ALA A 747 6.30 -1.77 -38.35
C ALA A 747 6.64 -3.25 -38.08
N PHE A 748 5.74 -3.98 -37.40
CA PHE A 748 5.90 -5.41 -37.12
C PHE A 748 5.99 -6.23 -38.40
N THR A 749 5.01 -6.07 -39.30
CA THR A 749 4.92 -6.86 -40.53
C THR A 749 6.06 -6.58 -41.51
N ALA A 750 6.52 -5.32 -41.60
CA ALA A 750 7.69 -4.96 -42.41
C ALA A 750 8.97 -5.67 -41.95
N LYS A 751 9.12 -5.89 -40.63
CA LYS A 751 10.33 -6.49 -40.05
C LYS A 751 10.24 -8.01 -39.89
N TYR A 752 9.07 -8.53 -39.57
CA TYR A 752 8.90 -9.92 -39.12
C TYR A 752 7.93 -10.75 -39.96
N GLY A 753 7.20 -10.16 -40.92
CA GLY A 753 6.17 -10.85 -41.70
C GLY A 753 4.80 -10.84 -41.02
N LEU A 754 3.84 -11.56 -41.59
CA LEU A 754 2.45 -11.60 -41.12
C LEU A 754 2.35 -12.31 -39.75
N ILE A 755 1.40 -11.91 -38.92
CA ILE A 755 1.11 -12.54 -37.62
C ILE A 755 0.79 -14.03 -37.82
N ASN A 756 0.02 -14.35 -38.87
CA ASN A 756 -0.34 -15.72 -39.23
C ASN A 756 0.81 -16.53 -39.89
N ASP A 757 2.01 -15.95 -40.07
CA ASP A 757 3.15 -16.69 -40.62
C ASP A 757 3.58 -17.81 -39.67
N LYS A 758 3.94 -18.97 -40.23
CA LYS A 758 4.35 -20.18 -39.47
C LYS A 758 5.46 -19.92 -38.44
N LYS A 759 6.32 -18.93 -38.67
CA LYS A 759 7.41 -18.58 -37.74
C LYS A 759 6.91 -17.80 -36.53
N ASN A 760 5.97 -16.90 -36.74
CA ASN A 760 5.36 -16.12 -35.66
C ASN A 760 4.40 -16.99 -34.85
N ALA A 761 3.61 -17.82 -35.53
CA ALA A 761 2.75 -18.83 -34.91
C ALA A 761 3.50 -19.69 -33.89
N ARG A 762 4.59 -20.35 -34.31
CA ARG A 762 5.39 -21.23 -33.46
C ARG A 762 6.04 -20.57 -32.23
N LEU A 763 6.09 -19.23 -32.19
CA LEU A 763 6.70 -18.48 -31.08
C LEU A 763 5.67 -17.90 -30.13
N PHE A 764 4.37 -17.95 -30.46
CA PHE A 764 3.34 -17.19 -29.77
C PHE A 764 2.00 -17.92 -29.70
N ASP A 765 1.87 -19.13 -30.25
CA ASP A 765 0.63 -19.91 -30.25
C ASP A 765 0.19 -20.36 -28.85
N ASP A 766 1.13 -20.45 -27.91
CA ASP A 766 0.85 -20.67 -26.48
C ASP A 766 0.26 -19.44 -25.77
N ASP A 767 0.21 -18.26 -26.42
CA ASP A 767 -0.42 -17.07 -25.85
C ASP A 767 -1.95 -17.16 -25.95
N SER A 768 -2.64 -16.93 -24.83
CA SER A 768 -4.10 -16.96 -24.75
C SER A 768 -4.81 -15.98 -25.69
N SER A 769 -4.11 -14.95 -26.19
CA SER A 769 -4.62 -13.96 -27.14
C SER A 769 -4.11 -14.15 -28.57
N TYR A 770 -3.36 -15.21 -28.89
CA TYR A 770 -2.79 -15.40 -30.22
C TYR A 770 -3.84 -15.39 -31.35
N TYR A 771 -4.95 -16.13 -31.18
CA TYR A 771 -6.00 -16.19 -32.19
C TYR A 771 -6.74 -14.86 -32.37
N LEU A 772 -6.80 -14.03 -31.33
CA LEU A 772 -7.32 -12.66 -31.45
C LEU A 772 -6.40 -11.82 -32.33
N LEU A 773 -5.07 -11.91 -32.14
CA LEU A 773 -4.12 -11.24 -33.03
C LEU A 773 -4.20 -11.75 -34.47
N CYS A 774 -4.42 -13.06 -34.67
CA CYS A 774 -4.60 -13.61 -36.01
C CYS A 774 -5.81 -13.00 -36.74
N SER A 775 -6.86 -12.60 -36.01
CA SER A 775 -8.05 -11.97 -36.57
C SER A 775 -7.80 -10.57 -37.13
N LEU A 776 -6.64 -9.96 -36.86
CA LEU A 776 -6.23 -8.68 -37.45
C LEU A 776 -5.96 -8.79 -38.96
N GLU A 777 -5.74 -10.00 -39.47
CA GLU A 777 -5.35 -10.26 -40.85
C GLU A 777 -6.44 -11.03 -41.59
N ASN A 778 -7.07 -10.41 -42.59
CA ASN A 778 -7.93 -11.14 -43.51
C ASN A 778 -7.06 -11.76 -44.60
N LEU A 779 -6.93 -13.08 -44.62
CA LEU A 779 -6.12 -13.82 -45.59
C LEU A 779 -6.94 -14.38 -46.75
N ASP A 780 -6.31 -14.55 -47.91
CA ASP A 780 -6.89 -15.30 -49.05
C ASP A 780 -6.67 -16.82 -48.92
N GLU A 781 -7.18 -17.59 -49.89
CA GLU A 781 -7.04 -19.06 -49.93
C GLU A 781 -5.57 -19.54 -49.97
N ASN A 782 -4.66 -18.69 -50.43
CA ASN A 782 -3.23 -18.96 -50.52
C ASN A 782 -2.44 -18.43 -49.30
N LYS A 783 -3.13 -17.95 -48.26
CA LYS A 783 -2.58 -17.33 -47.05
C LYS A 783 -1.84 -16.00 -47.27
N ASN A 784 -2.14 -15.27 -48.34
CA ASN A 784 -1.65 -13.90 -48.52
C ASN A 784 -2.60 -12.90 -47.84
N LEU A 785 -2.05 -11.79 -47.34
CA LEU A 785 -2.85 -10.72 -46.76
C LEU A 785 -3.74 -10.06 -47.82
N LYS A 786 -5.06 -10.24 -47.68
CA LYS A 786 -6.09 -9.59 -48.50
C LYS A 786 -6.39 -8.18 -48.00
N SER A 787 -6.57 -8.02 -46.69
CA SER A 787 -6.77 -6.72 -46.05
C SER A 787 -6.54 -6.80 -44.53
N LYS A 788 -6.31 -5.64 -43.90
CA LYS A 788 -6.40 -5.52 -42.42
C LYS A 788 -7.85 -5.71 -41.95
N ALA A 789 -8.03 -6.07 -40.69
CA ALA A 789 -9.34 -6.16 -40.06
C ALA A 789 -10.04 -4.80 -39.93
N ASP A 790 -11.37 -4.85 -39.78
CA ASP A 790 -12.21 -3.66 -39.64
C ASP A 790 -11.82 -2.77 -38.43
N MET A 791 -11.35 -3.39 -37.35
CA MET A 791 -10.94 -2.73 -36.11
C MET A 791 -9.85 -1.67 -36.30
N PHE A 792 -9.05 -1.75 -37.37
CA PHE A 792 -8.04 -0.73 -37.71
C PHE A 792 -8.61 0.61 -38.18
N THR A 793 -9.91 0.68 -38.52
CA THR A 793 -10.49 1.86 -39.18
C THR A 793 -11.87 2.25 -38.68
N LYS A 794 -12.59 1.34 -38.02
CA LYS A 794 -13.92 1.60 -37.48
C LYS A 794 -14.16 0.85 -36.19
N ARG A 795 -15.11 1.36 -35.43
CA ARG A 795 -15.60 0.75 -34.22
C ARG A 795 -16.29 -0.58 -34.53
N THR A 796 -15.85 -1.66 -33.90
CA THR A 796 -16.38 -3.02 -34.03
C THR A 796 -17.23 -3.44 -32.83
N ILE A 797 -17.11 -2.74 -31.69
CA ILE A 797 -17.87 -2.99 -30.46
C ILE A 797 -18.66 -1.72 -30.12
N ARG A 798 -19.99 -1.81 -30.02
CA ARG A 798 -20.84 -0.70 -29.57
C ARG A 798 -21.50 -1.07 -28.23
N PRO A 799 -21.39 -0.22 -27.20
CA PRO A 799 -22.03 -0.41 -25.92
C PRO A 799 -23.53 -0.20 -26.06
N GLU A 800 -24.27 -0.93 -25.24
CA GLU A 800 -25.70 -0.75 -25.07
C GLU A 800 -25.92 0.57 -24.32
N ARG A 801 -26.51 1.55 -25.00
CA ARG A 801 -26.88 2.82 -24.38
C ARG A 801 -28.30 2.71 -23.86
N ILE A 802 -28.45 2.62 -22.54
CA ILE A 802 -29.74 2.80 -21.88
C ILE A 802 -30.10 4.28 -22.02
N VAL A 803 -31.29 4.58 -22.53
CA VAL A 803 -31.77 5.96 -22.58
C VAL A 803 -32.14 6.37 -21.15
N THR A 804 -31.45 7.37 -20.59
CA THR A 804 -31.69 7.80 -19.20
C THR A 804 -32.58 9.04 -19.09
N SER A 805 -32.82 9.74 -20.20
CA SER A 805 -33.73 10.89 -20.23
C SER A 805 -34.21 11.20 -21.66
N VAL A 806 -35.40 11.74 -21.79
CA VAL A 806 -35.97 12.25 -23.04
C VAL A 806 -36.80 13.50 -22.78
N ASP A 807 -37.04 14.31 -23.81
CA ASP A 807 -37.70 15.61 -23.66
C ASP A 807 -39.24 15.50 -23.72
N THR A 808 -39.76 14.46 -24.37
CA THR A 808 -41.20 14.35 -24.67
C THR A 808 -41.80 13.00 -24.24
N PRO A 809 -43.07 12.97 -23.76
CA PRO A 809 -43.75 11.72 -23.44
C PRO A 809 -43.82 10.73 -24.60
N SER A 810 -43.86 11.21 -25.85
CA SER A 810 -43.88 10.36 -27.04
C SER A 810 -42.55 9.63 -27.27
N GLU A 811 -41.42 10.29 -27.03
CA GLU A 811 -40.10 9.67 -27.08
C GLU A 811 -39.93 8.68 -25.93
N ALA A 812 -40.37 9.04 -24.72
CA ALA A 812 -40.36 8.16 -23.55
C ALA A 812 -41.20 6.90 -23.77
N LEU A 813 -42.36 7.05 -24.41
CA LEU A 813 -43.21 5.92 -24.79
C LEU A 813 -42.51 4.98 -25.77
N ALA A 814 -41.82 5.51 -26.78
CA ALA A 814 -41.07 4.68 -27.73
C ALA A 814 -39.94 3.89 -27.05
N VAL A 815 -39.25 4.52 -26.10
CA VAL A 815 -38.22 3.86 -25.27
C VAL A 815 -38.85 2.79 -24.37
N SER A 816 -39.95 3.10 -23.69
CA SER A 816 -40.68 2.16 -22.84
C SER A 816 -41.19 0.94 -23.60
N ILE A 817 -41.72 1.11 -24.82
CA ILE A 817 -42.10 -0.02 -25.67
C ILE A 817 -40.88 -0.80 -26.16
N GLY A 818 -39.79 -0.11 -26.53
CA GLY A 818 -38.56 -0.75 -26.99
C GLY A 818 -37.85 -1.58 -25.92
N GLU A 819 -37.84 -1.11 -24.67
CA GLU A 819 -37.10 -1.73 -23.56
C GLU A 819 -37.98 -2.62 -22.68
N HIS A 820 -39.22 -2.22 -22.39
CA HIS A 820 -40.13 -2.96 -21.49
C HIS A 820 -41.26 -3.69 -22.23
N GLY A 821 -41.44 -3.46 -23.53
CA GLY A 821 -42.45 -4.13 -24.35
C GLY A 821 -43.90 -3.76 -24.01
N LYS A 822 -44.13 -2.72 -23.21
CA LYS A 822 -45.45 -2.28 -22.72
C LYS A 822 -45.45 -0.78 -22.42
N VAL A 823 -46.63 -0.18 -22.22
CA VAL A 823 -46.74 1.20 -21.71
C VAL A 823 -46.46 1.20 -20.21
N ASP A 824 -45.24 1.58 -19.81
CA ASP A 824 -44.80 1.60 -18.42
C ASP A 824 -44.76 3.05 -17.90
N LEU A 825 -45.84 3.52 -17.27
CA LEU A 825 -45.96 4.91 -16.81
C LEU A 825 -44.91 5.32 -15.76
N PRO A 826 -44.58 4.49 -14.75
CA PRO A 826 -43.45 4.76 -13.86
C PRO A 826 -42.14 5.00 -14.62
N TYR A 827 -41.81 4.11 -15.57
CA TYR A 827 -40.58 4.24 -16.35
C TYR A 827 -40.57 5.48 -17.24
N ILE A 828 -41.70 5.78 -17.92
CA ILE A 828 -41.87 6.99 -18.74
C ILE A 828 -41.71 8.26 -17.88
N ALA A 829 -42.25 8.26 -16.66
CA ALA A 829 -42.15 9.39 -15.74
C ALA A 829 -40.71 9.63 -15.27
N ASP A 830 -39.95 8.56 -15.03
CA ASP A 830 -38.53 8.64 -14.69
C ASP A 830 -37.70 9.20 -15.86
N LEU A 831 -37.94 8.73 -17.09
CA LEU A 831 -37.26 9.26 -18.29
C LEU A 831 -37.53 10.74 -18.55
N LEU A 832 -38.69 11.26 -18.13
CA LEU A 832 -39.06 12.67 -18.27
C LEU A 832 -38.59 13.54 -17.11
N GLY A 833 -37.98 12.95 -16.07
CA GLY A 833 -37.60 13.65 -14.85
C GLY A 833 -38.80 14.17 -14.06
N THR A 834 -39.97 13.54 -14.21
CA THR A 834 -41.19 13.88 -13.45
C THR A 834 -41.82 12.65 -12.78
N PRO A 835 -41.12 11.97 -11.84
CA PRO A 835 -41.65 10.79 -11.16
C PRO A 835 -43.01 11.05 -10.51
N GLY A 836 -43.95 10.13 -10.69
CA GLY A 836 -45.32 10.23 -10.15
C GLY A 836 -46.25 11.23 -10.84
N ASN A 837 -45.81 11.97 -11.87
CA ASN A 837 -46.65 12.89 -12.64
C ASN A 837 -47.29 12.20 -13.86
N TYR A 838 -48.13 11.19 -13.60
CA TYR A 838 -48.78 10.42 -14.66
C TYR A 838 -49.86 11.19 -15.40
N GLU A 839 -50.53 12.15 -14.76
CA GLU A 839 -51.59 12.96 -15.37
C GLU A 839 -51.09 13.71 -16.62
N ARG A 840 -49.90 14.31 -16.52
CA ARG A 840 -49.25 14.97 -17.66
C ARG A 840 -48.99 14.00 -18.80
N ILE A 841 -48.42 12.83 -18.46
CA ILE A 841 -48.04 11.79 -19.43
C ILE A 841 -49.27 11.27 -20.17
N THR A 842 -50.33 10.92 -19.43
CA THR A 842 -51.58 10.40 -20.00
C THR A 842 -52.35 11.46 -20.79
N THR A 843 -52.21 12.73 -20.42
CA THR A 843 -52.84 13.85 -21.15
C THR A 843 -52.12 14.11 -22.47
N GLU A 844 -50.79 14.16 -22.46
CA GLU A 844 -49.98 14.42 -23.66
C GLU A 844 -49.97 13.23 -24.62
N LEU A 845 -50.06 12.00 -24.11
CA LEU A 845 -50.18 10.76 -24.90
C LEU A 845 -51.63 10.36 -25.22
N SER A 846 -52.60 11.25 -24.96
CA SER A 846 -54.01 11.00 -25.22
C SER A 846 -54.25 10.68 -26.70
N GLY A 847 -54.88 9.54 -26.96
CA GLY A 847 -55.12 9.02 -28.31
C GLY A 847 -54.00 8.15 -28.88
N VAL A 848 -52.87 8.02 -28.19
CA VAL A 848 -51.75 7.10 -28.52
C VAL A 848 -51.70 5.92 -27.54
N ILE A 849 -52.08 6.16 -26.29
CA ILE A 849 -52.28 5.13 -25.26
C ILE A 849 -53.70 5.15 -24.73
N PHE A 850 -54.21 4.00 -24.28
CA PHE A 850 -55.55 3.81 -23.76
C PHE A 850 -55.52 2.97 -22.48
N LYS A 851 -56.41 3.29 -21.54
CA LYS A 851 -56.59 2.49 -20.32
C LYS A 851 -57.67 1.43 -20.55
N GLU A 852 -57.35 0.19 -20.24
CA GLU A 852 -58.26 -0.95 -20.32
C GLU A 852 -59.46 -0.76 -19.36
N PRO A 853 -60.72 -0.87 -19.82
CA PRO A 853 -61.89 -0.64 -18.97
C PRO A 853 -62.05 -1.64 -17.81
N ALA A 854 -61.38 -2.80 -17.89
CA ALA A 854 -61.38 -3.84 -16.87
C ALA A 854 -60.28 -3.64 -15.81
N ALA A 855 -59.34 -2.74 -16.04
CA ALA A 855 -58.29 -2.40 -15.08
C ALA A 855 -58.87 -1.56 -13.93
N ASP A 856 -58.21 -1.61 -12.77
CA ASP A 856 -58.63 -0.88 -11.58
C ASP A 856 -58.70 0.64 -11.89
N ALA A 857 -59.87 1.23 -11.66
CA ALA A 857 -60.10 2.64 -11.92
C ALA A 857 -59.29 3.54 -10.98
N ASP A 858 -58.98 3.04 -9.77
CA ASP A 858 -58.29 3.77 -8.72
C ASP A 858 -56.75 3.60 -8.78
N ASP A 859 -56.24 2.67 -9.60
CA ASP A 859 -54.81 2.50 -9.86
C ASP A 859 -54.38 3.33 -11.10
N PRO A 860 -53.59 4.40 -10.93
CA PRO A 860 -53.16 5.24 -12.04
C PRO A 860 -52.14 4.56 -12.97
N GLU A 861 -51.47 3.49 -12.53
CA GLU A 861 -50.37 2.83 -13.24
C GLU A 861 -50.83 1.63 -14.07
N ALA A 862 -51.91 0.97 -13.64
CA ALA A 862 -52.37 -0.27 -14.26
C ALA A 862 -53.21 -0.06 -15.53
N GLY A 863 -53.09 -1.02 -16.46
CA GLY A 863 -54.01 -1.19 -17.58
C GLY A 863 -53.79 -0.28 -18.78
N TRP A 864 -52.64 0.40 -18.89
CA TRP A 864 -52.32 1.21 -20.06
C TRP A 864 -51.74 0.38 -21.19
N GLN A 865 -52.26 0.58 -22.39
CA GLN A 865 -51.87 -0.12 -23.61
C GLN A 865 -51.68 0.88 -24.76
N THR A 866 -50.91 0.50 -25.77
CA THR A 866 -50.82 1.30 -27.01
C THR A 866 -52.14 1.24 -27.77
N ALA A 867 -52.39 2.22 -28.64
CA ALA A 867 -53.58 2.22 -29.51
C ALA A 867 -53.74 0.92 -30.29
N ASP A 868 -52.65 0.38 -30.83
CA ASP A 868 -52.69 -0.86 -31.63
C ASP A 868 -53.05 -2.09 -30.78
N GLU A 869 -52.53 -2.17 -29.54
CA GLU A 869 -52.80 -3.27 -28.61
C GLU A 869 -54.19 -3.18 -27.99
N TYR A 870 -54.68 -1.97 -27.71
CA TYR A 870 -56.04 -1.74 -27.22
C TYR A 870 -57.13 -2.04 -28.27
N LEU A 871 -56.79 -1.91 -29.56
CA LEU A 871 -57.70 -2.15 -30.69
C LEU A 871 -57.58 -3.55 -31.28
N SER A 872 -56.57 -4.33 -30.87
CA SER A 872 -56.39 -5.74 -31.23
C SER A 872 -57.24 -6.65 -30.35
#